data_AF-A0A1B4ZCB4-F1
#
_entry.id   AF-A0A1B4ZCB4-F1
#
_cell.length_a   1.000
_cell.length_b   1.000
_cell.length_c   1.000
_cell.angle_alpha   90.00
_cell.angle_beta   90.00
_cell.angle_gamma   90.00
#
_symmetry.space_group_name_H-M   'P 1'
#
loop_
_entity.id
_entity.type
_entity.pdbx_description
1 polymer ?
#
loop_
_entity_poly.entity_id
_entity_poly.type
_entity_poly.pdbx_seq_one_letter_code
_entity_poly.pdbx_strand_id
1 'polypeptide(L)'
;MKIRHTGGRTKRYALGSTVALVVAGMNAPAVLGFAGDQYHHYVINRPGYKAGYGHWQTLDLPARFRVDAVHATLLRTGKILIVAGSGNDQQAFDAGTFKTLLWDPVKSTYKLIPTPVDMFCGGHTSLPDGKVLVAGGTLRYEKLDGVVKKAAGTMRVRNENPDAPHTFAKGTVFTGPDGREYTSTAPVTVPAAAKTVTRAADGRTSVSVTAGERQVFVEAVAEGASYVDRNPAQYRIKGLTGADARNLYGMGGAMTLDKQDFQGIRSAYEFNPDTELYEQVPDMAHARWYPTLTGLGDGKVVTVSGLDETGQILSGNDNELFDPATRTWSKAPDRYFPTYPSLFLTASGKLFYSGSNAGYGPADKGRTPGLWDLRNNSFQTVDGLRDPDLLETSSSVLLPPAQSQKVMVLGGGGVGESPASTARTGIADLSAPEPHFVPGPDLPAGGTRYLNSVILPDDTVFTTGGSGDYRGKHRSDLLKAQTYHPDSNSFTTAAAPTVGRDYHSEALLLPDGRVVVLGSNPLFADKADTQPAAFEQRIEIYSPAYLYHGDRPEIAAAPGRASLGSEITVATPDPDRIATAKLIRPSSVTHATDVEQRSVALDITARGATGMTLSLPRNADLLPPGWYMLFATDRKGTPSVARWIQITP
;
A
#
# COMPACT_ATOMS: atom_id res chain seq x y z
N MET A 1 90.51 -19.61 -19.73
CA MET A 1 89.27 -20.20 -19.20
C MET A 1 88.13 -19.21 -19.41
N LYS A 2 87.29 -19.39 -20.45
CA LYS A 2 86.13 -18.52 -20.74
C LYS A 2 84.93 -19.03 -19.95
N ILE A 3 84.49 -18.30 -18.92
CA ILE A 3 83.25 -18.58 -18.20
C ILE A 3 82.12 -17.78 -18.87
N ARG A 4 81.18 -18.49 -19.50
CA ARG A 4 79.96 -17.90 -20.08
C ARG A 4 78.97 -17.55 -18.96
N HIS A 5 78.64 -16.27 -18.82
CA HIS A 5 77.47 -15.82 -18.05
C HIS A 5 76.18 -16.03 -18.87
N THR A 6 75.46 -17.11 -18.59
CA THR A 6 74.13 -17.38 -19.17
C THR A 6 73.09 -17.59 -18.06
N GLY A 7 72.93 -16.61 -17.16
CA GLY A 7 71.99 -16.70 -16.02
C GLY A 7 70.90 -15.62 -15.93
N GLY A 8 70.99 -14.54 -16.72
CA GLY A 8 70.11 -13.37 -16.54
C GLY A 8 68.80 -13.39 -17.34
N ARG A 9 68.78 -13.99 -18.53
CA ARG A 9 67.59 -13.97 -19.42
C ARG A 9 66.51 -14.95 -18.97
N THR A 10 66.87 -16.18 -18.62
CA THR A 10 65.93 -17.24 -18.20
C THR A 10 65.20 -16.88 -16.90
N LYS A 11 65.90 -16.28 -15.92
CA LYS A 11 65.25 -15.77 -14.70
C LYS A 11 64.27 -14.64 -14.96
N ARG A 12 64.57 -13.73 -15.90
CA ARG A 12 63.66 -12.63 -16.27
C ARG A 12 62.43 -13.12 -17.03
N TYR A 13 62.58 -14.11 -17.92
CA TYR A 13 61.44 -14.74 -18.59
C TYR A 13 60.57 -15.53 -17.61
N ALA A 14 61.18 -16.28 -16.69
CA ALA A 14 60.43 -17.00 -15.65
C ALA A 14 59.65 -16.02 -14.74
N LEU A 15 60.30 -14.95 -14.27
CA LEU A 15 59.65 -13.94 -13.43
C LEU A 15 58.54 -13.19 -14.20
N GLY A 16 58.78 -12.84 -15.47
CA GLY A 16 57.78 -12.21 -16.34
C GLY A 16 56.57 -13.11 -16.61
N SER A 17 56.79 -14.40 -16.87
CA SER A 17 55.71 -15.39 -17.05
C SER A 17 54.92 -15.62 -15.76
N THR A 18 55.58 -15.68 -14.60
CA THR A 18 54.90 -15.79 -13.30
C THR A 18 54.06 -14.55 -13.01
N VAL A 19 54.58 -13.35 -13.25
CA VAL A 19 53.82 -12.10 -13.11
C VAL A 19 52.62 -12.06 -14.06
N ALA A 20 52.80 -12.46 -15.33
CA ALA A 20 51.71 -12.52 -16.29
C ALA A 20 50.61 -13.53 -15.88
N LEU A 21 50.98 -14.70 -15.36
CA LEU A 21 50.03 -15.70 -14.86
C LEU A 21 49.30 -15.24 -13.60
N VAL A 22 49.99 -14.54 -12.69
CA VAL A 22 49.37 -13.96 -11.49
C VAL A 22 48.38 -12.85 -11.89
N VAL A 23 48.76 -11.95 -12.81
CA VAL A 23 47.86 -10.91 -13.32
C VAL A 23 46.68 -11.52 -14.06
N ALA A 24 46.88 -12.54 -14.90
CA ALA A 24 45.79 -13.25 -15.57
C ALA A 24 44.86 -13.95 -14.56
N GLY A 25 45.41 -14.61 -13.53
CA GLY A 25 44.64 -15.25 -12.47
C GLY A 25 43.84 -14.27 -11.61
N MET A 26 44.41 -13.10 -11.30
CA MET A 26 43.73 -12.03 -10.54
C MET A 26 42.61 -11.36 -11.34
N ASN A 27 42.74 -11.25 -12.67
CA ASN A 27 41.73 -10.63 -13.54
C ASN A 27 40.71 -11.64 -14.08
N ALA A 28 40.98 -12.94 -14.04
CA ALA A 28 40.07 -13.98 -14.57
C ALA A 28 38.64 -13.91 -13.98
N PRO A 29 38.42 -13.72 -12.66
CA PRO A 29 37.08 -13.57 -12.11
C PRO A 29 36.33 -12.35 -12.68
N ALA A 30 37.02 -11.22 -12.87
CA ALA A 30 36.43 -10.01 -13.44
C ALA A 30 36.06 -10.18 -14.92
N VAL A 31 36.93 -10.84 -15.71
CA VAL A 31 36.67 -11.13 -17.13
C VAL A 31 35.53 -12.15 -17.28
N LEU A 32 35.49 -13.20 -16.46
CA LEU A 32 34.41 -14.18 -16.46
C LEU A 32 33.07 -13.57 -16.01
N GLY A 33 33.10 -12.70 -14.99
CA GLY A 33 31.93 -11.92 -14.57
C GLY A 33 31.40 -11.02 -15.69
N PHE A 34 32.28 -10.22 -16.30
CA PHE A 34 31.90 -9.36 -17.43
C PHE A 34 31.36 -10.15 -18.63
N ALA A 35 32.00 -11.25 -19.00
CA ALA A 35 31.53 -12.11 -20.08
C ALA A 35 30.17 -12.75 -19.76
N GLY A 36 29.95 -13.14 -18.50
CA GLY A 36 28.66 -13.60 -17.98
C GLY A 36 27.58 -12.52 -18.09
N ASP A 37 27.88 -11.29 -17.68
CA ASP A 37 26.95 -10.15 -17.74
C ASP A 37 26.60 -9.79 -19.20
N GLN A 38 27.59 -9.76 -20.09
CA GLN A 38 27.36 -9.52 -21.53
C GLN A 38 26.53 -10.63 -22.16
N TYR A 39 26.80 -11.89 -21.81
CA TYR A 39 26.00 -13.02 -22.29
C TYR A 39 24.57 -12.96 -21.76
N HIS A 40 24.38 -12.67 -20.46
CA HIS A 40 23.05 -12.48 -19.87
C HIS A 40 22.30 -11.35 -20.58
N HIS A 41 22.92 -10.19 -20.75
CA HIS A 41 22.36 -9.04 -21.45
C HIS A 41 21.99 -9.38 -22.90
N TYR A 42 22.83 -10.14 -23.62
CA TYR A 42 22.52 -10.64 -24.95
C TYR A 42 21.29 -11.55 -24.95
N VAL A 43 21.23 -12.53 -24.04
CA VAL A 43 20.13 -13.52 -23.96
C VAL A 43 18.80 -12.85 -23.66
N ILE A 44 18.72 -11.99 -22.63
CA ILE A 44 17.46 -11.34 -22.24
C ILE A 44 16.94 -10.38 -23.31
N ASN A 45 17.81 -9.93 -24.22
CA ASN A 45 17.45 -9.04 -25.31
C ASN A 45 17.04 -9.75 -26.62
N ARG A 46 17.12 -11.09 -26.69
CA ARG A 46 16.72 -11.82 -27.90
C ARG A 46 15.19 -11.76 -28.09
N PRO A 47 14.68 -11.58 -29.32
CA PRO A 47 13.24 -11.54 -29.58
C PRO A 47 12.48 -12.75 -29.01
N GLY A 48 13.04 -13.96 -29.16
CA GLY A 48 12.43 -15.18 -28.60
C GLY A 48 12.39 -15.22 -27.07
N TYR A 49 13.37 -14.59 -26.39
CA TYR A 49 13.32 -14.45 -24.93
C TYR A 49 12.22 -13.48 -24.52
N LYS A 50 12.17 -12.29 -25.14
CA LYS A 50 11.14 -11.28 -24.83
C LYS A 50 9.73 -11.79 -25.11
N ALA A 51 9.53 -12.54 -26.19
CA ALA A 51 8.26 -13.18 -26.52
C ALA A 51 7.86 -14.30 -25.54
N GLY A 52 8.81 -14.92 -24.83
CA GLY A 52 8.52 -15.94 -23.82
C GLY A 52 8.36 -15.37 -22.41
N TYR A 53 9.12 -14.35 -22.05
CA TYR A 53 9.32 -13.91 -20.67
C TYR A 53 9.06 -12.42 -20.42
N GLY A 54 8.81 -11.62 -21.46
CA GLY A 54 8.77 -10.16 -21.34
C GLY A 54 10.16 -9.55 -21.14
N HIS A 55 10.20 -8.29 -20.72
CA HIS A 55 11.45 -7.53 -20.58
C HIS A 55 11.32 -6.39 -19.58
N TRP A 56 12.38 -6.12 -18.83
CA TRP A 56 12.47 -5.02 -17.86
C TRP A 56 13.27 -3.84 -18.39
N GLN A 57 12.89 -2.65 -17.96
CA GLN A 57 13.64 -1.42 -18.21
C GLN A 57 13.62 -0.56 -16.96
N THR A 58 14.78 -0.08 -16.50
CA THR A 58 14.86 0.95 -15.47
C THR A 58 14.59 2.32 -16.08
N LEU A 59 13.73 3.11 -15.44
CA LEU A 59 13.47 4.49 -15.80
C LEU A 59 14.60 5.39 -15.30
N ASP A 60 15.18 6.20 -16.19
CA ASP A 60 16.14 7.22 -15.80
C ASP A 60 15.41 8.48 -15.31
N LEU A 61 15.21 8.57 -13.99
CA LEU A 61 14.55 9.69 -13.35
C LEU A 61 15.61 10.72 -12.87
N PRO A 62 15.50 12.01 -13.28
CA PRO A 62 16.41 13.05 -12.80
C PRO A 62 16.40 13.13 -11.28
N ALA A 63 17.56 13.27 -10.64
CA ALA A 63 17.73 13.18 -9.19
C ALA A 63 16.74 14.05 -8.39
N ARG A 64 16.42 15.26 -8.87
CA ARG A 64 15.48 16.18 -8.22
C ARG A 64 14.03 15.68 -8.13
N PHE A 65 13.65 14.71 -8.97
CA PHE A 65 12.31 14.14 -9.00
C PHE A 65 12.24 12.79 -8.30
N ARG A 66 13.36 12.24 -7.83
CA ARG A 66 13.38 10.99 -7.07
C ARG A 66 12.69 11.21 -5.73
N VAL A 67 11.80 10.28 -5.40
CA VAL A 67 11.03 10.26 -4.16
C VAL A 67 11.01 8.84 -3.64
N ASP A 68 10.85 8.72 -2.32
CA ASP A 68 10.70 7.44 -1.64
C ASP A 68 9.25 6.99 -1.81
N ALA A 69 9.01 6.27 -2.89
CA ALA A 69 7.67 5.93 -3.30
C ALA A 69 7.09 4.85 -2.38
N VAL A 70 5.95 5.19 -1.75
CA VAL A 70 5.26 4.32 -0.77
C VAL A 70 3.79 4.12 -1.18
N HIS A 71 3.25 5.00 -2.02
CA HIS A 71 1.89 4.93 -2.52
C HIS A 71 1.91 5.26 -3.99
N ALA A 72 1.16 4.50 -4.79
CA ALA A 72 1.01 4.82 -6.20
C ALA A 72 -0.42 4.57 -6.70
N THR A 73 -0.95 5.55 -7.43
CA THR A 73 -2.28 5.49 -8.03
C THR A 73 -2.18 5.84 -9.52
N LEU A 74 -2.72 4.99 -10.39
CA LEU A 74 -2.90 5.35 -11.80
C LEU A 74 -4.14 6.24 -11.93
N LEU A 75 -3.93 7.47 -12.38
CA LEU A 75 -5.00 8.45 -12.59
C LEU A 75 -5.67 8.23 -13.95
N ARG A 76 -6.94 8.65 -14.07
CA ARG A 76 -7.70 8.61 -15.32
C ARG A 76 -7.16 9.50 -16.46
N THR A 77 -6.15 10.33 -16.16
CA THR A 77 -5.38 11.07 -17.17
C THR A 77 -4.26 10.23 -17.80
N GLY A 78 -4.02 9.01 -17.31
CA GLY A 78 -2.90 8.14 -17.68
C GLY A 78 -1.60 8.46 -16.93
N LYS A 79 -1.58 9.49 -16.08
CA LYS A 79 -0.46 9.83 -15.20
C LYS A 79 -0.51 8.99 -13.92
N ILE A 80 0.64 8.86 -13.25
CA ILE A 80 0.75 8.16 -11.98
C ILE A 80 1.01 9.19 -10.88
N LEU A 81 0.17 9.16 -9.86
CA LEU A 81 0.35 9.89 -8.62
C LEU A 81 1.18 9.01 -7.68
N ILE A 82 2.38 9.47 -7.31
CA ILE A 82 3.28 8.77 -6.41
C ILE A 82 3.41 9.61 -5.15
N VAL A 83 2.82 9.15 -4.04
CA VAL A 83 2.84 9.87 -2.76
C VAL A 83 3.95 9.28 -1.90
N ALA A 84 4.90 10.13 -1.50
CA ALA A 84 5.97 9.76 -0.59
C ALA A 84 5.68 10.29 0.83
N GLY A 85 5.04 11.46 0.94
CA GLY A 85 4.97 12.17 2.21
C GLY A 85 6.36 12.65 2.60
N SER A 86 6.81 12.39 3.82
CA SER A 86 8.24 12.57 4.15
C SER A 86 9.15 11.52 3.48
N GLY A 87 8.62 10.37 3.08
CA GLY A 87 9.41 9.25 2.55
C GLY A 87 10.02 8.33 3.61
N ASN A 88 9.46 8.30 4.83
CA ASN A 88 10.11 7.65 5.99
C ASN A 88 11.44 8.31 6.36
N ASP A 89 11.55 9.62 6.17
CA ASP A 89 12.74 10.42 6.47
C ASP A 89 12.43 11.46 7.57
N GLN A 90 13.06 11.27 8.73
CA GLN A 90 12.85 12.14 9.90
C GLN A 90 13.21 13.60 9.61
N GLN A 91 14.25 13.84 8.79
CA GLN A 91 14.70 15.20 8.50
C GLN A 91 13.67 15.95 7.63
N ALA A 92 13.13 15.29 6.60
CA ALA A 92 12.06 15.82 5.77
C ALA A 92 10.79 16.06 6.57
N PHE A 93 10.48 15.18 7.52
CA PHE A 93 9.34 15.37 8.43
C PHE A 93 9.51 16.60 9.33
N ASP A 94 10.66 16.72 10.02
CA ASP A 94 10.94 17.84 10.91
C ASP A 94 10.97 19.18 10.16
N ALA A 95 11.33 19.17 8.87
CA ALA A 95 11.29 20.32 7.98
C ALA A 95 9.90 20.64 7.40
N GLY A 96 8.92 19.74 7.55
CA GLY A 96 7.59 19.87 6.95
C GLY A 96 7.60 19.80 5.42
N THR A 97 8.61 19.15 4.82
CA THR A 97 8.80 19.08 3.37
C THR A 97 8.27 17.77 2.81
N PHE A 98 6.97 17.69 2.58
CA PHE A 98 6.32 16.49 2.05
C PHE A 98 6.26 16.51 0.52
N LYS A 99 6.49 15.36 -0.11
CA LYS A 99 6.60 15.23 -1.56
C LYS A 99 5.55 14.28 -2.13
N THR A 100 5.01 14.71 -3.26
CA THR A 100 4.26 13.87 -4.19
C THR A 100 4.84 14.07 -5.58
N LEU A 101 5.15 12.99 -6.29
CA LEU A 101 5.57 13.01 -7.68
C LEU A 101 4.38 12.67 -8.57
N LEU A 102 4.07 13.55 -9.52
CA LEU A 102 3.17 13.26 -10.63
C LEU A 102 4.02 12.95 -11.87
N TRP A 103 3.86 11.74 -12.40
CA TRP A 103 4.61 11.25 -13.57
C TRP A 103 3.68 10.92 -14.74
N ASP A 104 4.00 11.45 -15.92
CA ASP A 104 3.38 11.07 -17.19
C ASP A 104 4.25 10.01 -17.90
N PRO A 105 3.83 8.74 -17.96
CA PRO A 105 4.62 7.66 -18.55
C PRO A 105 4.68 7.70 -20.08
N VAL A 106 3.79 8.45 -20.74
CA VAL A 106 3.75 8.58 -22.20
C VAL A 106 4.67 9.70 -22.67
N LYS A 107 4.58 10.86 -22.00
CA LYS A 107 5.39 12.05 -22.34
C LYS A 107 6.74 12.07 -21.64
N SER A 108 6.96 11.18 -20.68
CA SER A 108 8.14 11.18 -19.81
C SER A 108 8.35 12.53 -19.12
N THR A 109 7.27 13.10 -18.57
CA THR A 109 7.30 14.38 -17.83
C THR A 109 7.00 14.17 -16.36
N TYR A 110 7.58 15.02 -15.51
CA TYR A 110 7.59 14.87 -14.05
C TYR A 110 7.28 16.19 -13.39
N LYS A 111 6.45 16.17 -12.35
CA LYS A 111 6.09 17.35 -11.56
C LYS A 111 6.05 16.98 -10.08
N LEU A 112 6.73 17.73 -9.24
CA LEU A 112 6.52 17.64 -7.80
C LEU A 112 5.28 18.46 -7.44
N ILE A 113 4.35 17.82 -6.72
CA ILE A 113 3.15 18.45 -6.20
C ILE A 113 3.41 18.83 -4.73
N PRO A 114 3.12 20.06 -4.30
CA PRO A 114 3.12 20.42 -2.89
C PRO A 114 2.15 19.54 -2.12
N THR A 115 2.65 18.83 -1.11
CA THR A 115 1.84 17.91 -0.30
C THR A 115 1.56 18.58 1.06
N PRO A 116 0.30 18.82 1.42
CA PRO A 116 -0.06 19.74 2.51
C PRO A 116 0.17 19.16 3.92
N VAL A 117 0.11 17.84 4.04
CA VAL A 117 0.33 17.09 5.29
C VAL A 117 1.17 15.87 4.96
N ASP A 118 1.70 15.20 5.98
CA ASP A 118 2.41 13.97 5.75
C ASP A 118 1.45 12.81 5.48
N MET A 119 1.18 12.59 4.19
CA MET A 119 0.33 11.51 3.70
C MET A 119 1.04 10.15 3.66
N PHE A 120 2.32 10.07 4.08
CA PHE A 120 2.99 8.79 4.27
C PHE A 120 2.13 7.90 5.14
N CYS A 121 1.84 6.71 4.62
CA CYS A 121 1.07 5.67 5.30
C CYS A 121 -0.41 6.05 5.55
N GLY A 122 -0.94 6.98 4.77
CA GLY A 122 -2.38 7.21 4.64
C GLY A 122 -3.04 6.13 3.78
N GLY A 123 -4.36 6.01 3.86
CA GLY A 123 -5.14 5.18 2.95
C GLY A 123 -5.65 6.00 1.76
N HIS A 124 -5.88 5.34 0.63
CA HIS A 124 -6.31 6.03 -0.59
C HIS A 124 -7.15 5.16 -1.53
N THR A 125 -8.10 5.77 -2.23
CA THR A 125 -8.97 5.12 -3.22
C THR A 125 -9.41 6.11 -4.30
N SER A 126 -9.75 5.60 -5.49
CA SER A 126 -10.29 6.43 -6.57
C SER A 126 -11.80 6.63 -6.37
N LEU A 127 -12.25 7.89 -6.43
CA LEU A 127 -13.65 8.28 -6.33
C LEU A 127 -14.39 8.14 -7.68
N PRO A 128 -15.73 8.07 -7.69
CA PRO A 128 -16.52 7.95 -8.93
C PRO A 128 -16.25 9.03 -9.99
N ASP A 129 -15.87 10.23 -9.58
CA ASP A 129 -15.53 11.35 -10.47
C ASP A 129 -14.08 11.29 -11.02
N GLY A 130 -13.25 10.40 -10.48
CA GLY A 130 -11.86 10.20 -10.86
C GLY A 130 -10.85 10.96 -10.00
N LYS A 131 -11.28 11.70 -8.98
CA LYS A 131 -10.37 12.18 -7.93
C LYS A 131 -9.87 11.02 -7.07
N VAL A 132 -8.78 11.24 -6.35
CA VAL A 132 -8.25 10.26 -5.40
C VAL A 132 -8.47 10.79 -3.98
N LEU A 133 -9.29 10.10 -3.19
CA LEU A 133 -9.39 10.38 -1.77
C LEU A 133 -8.13 9.83 -1.10
N VAL A 134 -7.45 10.67 -0.32
CA VAL A 134 -6.34 10.31 0.56
C VAL A 134 -6.72 10.72 1.96
N ALA A 135 -6.72 9.79 2.91
CA ALA A 135 -7.12 10.04 4.29
C ALA A 135 -6.18 9.36 5.28
N GLY A 136 -5.90 10.08 6.36
CA GLY A 136 -4.88 9.66 7.33
C GLY A 136 -3.47 10.00 6.86
N GLY A 137 -2.50 9.34 7.46
CA GLY A 137 -1.08 9.64 7.31
C GLY A 137 -0.41 9.68 8.67
N THR A 138 0.70 10.41 8.78
CA THR A 138 1.51 10.38 9.99
C THR A 138 1.66 11.74 10.68
N LEU A 139 1.48 11.73 11.99
CA LEU A 139 1.75 12.83 12.90
C LEU A 139 3.17 12.74 13.48
N ARG A 140 3.82 11.57 13.39
CA ARG A 140 5.13 11.29 13.97
C ARG A 140 5.77 10.01 13.42
N TYR A 141 7.10 10.04 13.22
CA TYR A 141 7.93 8.91 12.82
C TYR A 141 8.65 8.18 13.96
N GLU A 142 9.02 6.94 13.67
CA GLU A 142 9.96 6.13 14.44
C GLU A 142 11.39 6.69 14.31
N LYS A 143 12.13 6.76 15.42
CA LYS A 143 13.59 6.89 15.40
C LYS A 143 14.21 5.50 15.54
N LEU A 144 14.58 4.88 14.41
CA LEU A 144 15.17 3.54 14.36
C LEU A 144 16.61 3.49 14.93
N ASP A 145 17.32 4.62 15.00
CA ASP A 145 18.77 4.68 15.30
C ASP A 145 19.13 4.83 16.79
N GLY A 146 18.31 4.36 17.72
CA GLY A 146 18.72 4.34 19.13
C GLY A 146 17.79 3.59 20.07
N VAL A 147 18.37 3.08 21.16
CA VAL A 147 17.63 2.74 22.39
C VAL A 147 16.73 3.93 22.70
N VAL A 148 15.40 3.73 22.78
CA VAL A 148 14.47 4.77 23.23
C VAL A 148 14.98 5.26 24.58
N LYS A 149 15.51 6.50 24.63
CA LYS A 149 16.21 7.01 25.83
C LYS A 149 15.27 7.69 26.81
N LYS A 150 14.10 8.13 26.34
CA LYS A 150 13.08 8.82 27.12
C LYS A 150 11.85 7.95 27.22
N ALA A 151 11.35 7.74 28.43
CA ALA A 151 10.11 7.02 28.60
C ALA A 151 8.96 7.83 27.99
N ALA A 152 8.05 7.16 27.28
CA ALA A 152 7.01 7.82 26.52
C ALA A 152 5.74 6.98 26.48
N GLY A 153 4.63 7.63 26.16
CA GLY A 153 3.33 6.96 26.10
C GLY A 153 2.18 7.94 25.91
N THR A 154 0.97 7.39 26.01
CA THR A 154 -0.26 8.14 25.78
C THR A 154 -0.71 8.91 27.02
N MET A 155 -1.06 10.18 26.84
CA MET A 155 -1.72 11.04 27.82
C MET A 155 -3.11 11.43 27.32
N ARG A 156 -4.16 11.02 28.02
CA ARG A 156 -5.53 11.48 27.74
C ARG A 156 -5.83 12.73 28.54
N VAL A 157 -5.85 13.88 27.87
CA VAL A 157 -6.18 15.17 28.46
C VAL A 157 -7.70 15.30 28.55
N ARG A 158 -8.21 15.51 29.77
CA ARG A 158 -9.62 15.68 30.07
C ARG A 158 -9.92 17.15 30.36
N ASN A 159 -11.07 17.59 29.88
CA ASN A 159 -11.65 18.91 30.13
C ASN A 159 -13.05 18.74 30.70
N GLU A 160 -13.20 19.01 31.99
CA GLU A 160 -14.49 19.02 32.68
C GLU A 160 -15.16 20.39 32.62
N ASN A 161 -14.52 21.40 32.00
CA ASN A 161 -15.11 22.71 31.76
C ASN A 161 -16.09 22.64 30.57
N PRO A 162 -17.39 22.88 30.78
CA PRO A 162 -18.40 22.85 29.73
C PRO A 162 -18.49 24.15 28.93
N ASP A 163 -17.84 25.22 29.39
CA ASP A 163 -18.03 26.56 28.82
C ASP A 163 -17.16 26.79 27.57
N ALA A 164 -15.99 26.14 27.49
CA ALA A 164 -15.09 26.28 26.34
C ALA A 164 -14.15 25.07 26.14
N PRO A 165 -13.73 24.79 24.90
CA PRO A 165 -12.59 23.91 24.63
C PRO A 165 -11.29 24.57 25.13
N HIS A 166 -10.24 23.78 25.30
CA HIS A 166 -8.92 24.27 25.69
C HIS A 166 -7.83 23.71 24.77
N THR A 167 -6.93 24.57 24.29
CA THR A 167 -5.80 24.19 23.45
C THR A 167 -4.49 24.31 24.21
N PHE A 168 -3.77 23.20 24.32
CA PHE A 168 -2.43 23.14 24.86
C PHE A 168 -1.40 23.13 23.73
N ALA A 169 -0.33 23.92 23.87
CA ALA A 169 0.76 23.94 22.90
C ALA A 169 1.60 22.65 22.97
N LYS A 170 2.35 22.36 21.91
CA LYS A 170 3.45 21.37 21.95
C LYS A 170 4.42 21.73 23.08
N GLY A 171 4.90 20.73 23.81
CA GLY A 171 5.79 20.90 24.95
C GLY A 171 5.09 21.17 26.29
N THR A 172 3.76 21.04 26.35
CA THR A 172 3.00 21.17 27.61
C THR A 172 3.42 20.08 28.59
N VAL A 173 3.75 20.46 29.83
CA VAL A 173 4.28 19.54 30.84
C VAL A 173 3.18 18.96 31.72
N PHE A 174 3.17 17.64 31.85
CA PHE A 174 2.30 16.84 32.71
C PHE A 174 3.13 16.28 33.85
N THR A 175 2.78 16.60 35.10
CA THR A 175 3.46 16.14 36.30
C THR A 175 2.63 15.04 36.98
N GLY A 176 3.22 13.85 37.10
CA GLY A 176 2.62 12.68 37.76
C GLY A 176 2.61 12.82 39.28
N PRO A 177 1.89 11.94 39.99
CA PRO A 177 1.73 11.98 41.45
C PRO A 177 3.06 11.78 42.20
N ASP A 178 4.02 11.11 41.58
CA ASP A 178 5.38 10.88 42.10
C ASP A 178 6.39 11.95 41.65
N GLY A 179 5.91 13.01 40.98
CA GLY A 179 6.73 14.13 40.52
C GLY A 179 7.39 13.91 39.16
N ARG A 180 7.21 12.76 38.49
CA ARG A 180 7.73 12.56 37.13
C ARG A 180 7.05 13.49 36.14
N GLU A 181 7.83 14.11 35.27
CA GLU A 181 7.33 15.07 34.28
C GLU A 181 7.47 14.54 32.85
N TYR A 182 6.42 14.71 32.06
CA TYR A 182 6.37 14.37 30.64
C TYR A 182 5.85 15.56 29.84
N THR A 183 6.36 15.77 28.63
CA THR A 183 5.98 16.87 27.73
C THR A 183 5.20 16.36 26.53
N SER A 184 4.11 17.04 26.14
CA SER A 184 3.41 16.74 24.89
C SER A 184 4.32 16.92 23.67
N THR A 185 4.24 15.99 22.74
CA THR A 185 5.03 16.06 21.50
C THR A 185 4.32 16.81 20.37
N ALA A 186 3.04 17.11 20.56
CA ALA A 186 2.17 17.85 19.65
C ALA A 186 1.26 18.82 20.44
N PRO A 187 0.70 19.86 19.80
CA PRO A 187 -0.41 20.60 20.39
C PRO A 187 -1.65 19.70 20.52
N VAL A 188 -2.50 19.97 21.52
CA VAL A 188 -3.74 19.21 21.73
C VAL A 188 -4.90 20.14 22.09
N THR A 189 -5.98 20.08 21.30
CA THR A 189 -7.21 20.84 21.53
C THR A 189 -8.28 19.93 22.09
N VAL A 190 -8.55 20.05 23.39
CA VAL A 190 -9.55 19.25 24.11
C VAL A 190 -10.91 19.95 24.02
N PRO A 191 -11.98 19.29 23.56
CA PRO A 191 -13.31 19.89 23.48
C PRO A 191 -13.84 20.28 24.87
N ALA A 192 -14.87 21.14 24.92
CA ALA A 192 -15.60 21.42 26.14
C ALA A 192 -16.33 20.17 26.65
N ALA A 193 -16.61 20.10 27.96
CA ALA A 193 -17.46 19.05 28.52
C ALA A 193 -18.91 19.17 28.03
N ALA A 194 -19.54 18.04 27.68
CA ALA A 194 -20.94 17.99 27.32
C ALA A 194 -21.82 17.87 28.56
N LYS A 195 -22.75 18.81 28.75
CA LYS A 195 -23.78 18.78 29.80
C LYS A 195 -25.07 18.19 29.24
N THR A 196 -25.50 17.05 29.76
CA THR A 196 -26.80 16.44 29.44
C THR A 196 -27.72 16.61 30.63
N VAL A 197 -28.88 17.25 30.40
CA VAL A 197 -29.91 17.43 31.42
C VAL A 197 -31.06 16.47 31.11
N THR A 198 -31.25 15.46 31.96
CA THR A 198 -32.34 14.50 31.82
C THR A 198 -33.41 14.83 32.84
N ARG A 199 -34.65 15.03 32.37
CA ARG A 199 -35.80 15.25 33.25
C ARG A 199 -36.63 13.98 33.31
N ALA A 200 -36.70 13.37 34.50
CA ALA A 200 -37.56 12.23 34.76
C ALA A 200 -39.04 12.64 34.75
N ALA A 201 -39.92 11.68 34.48
CA ALA A 201 -41.36 11.89 34.39
C ALA A 201 -41.99 12.38 35.70
N ASP A 202 -41.33 12.18 36.84
CA ASP A 202 -41.73 12.69 38.16
C ASP A 202 -41.20 14.11 38.47
N GLY A 203 -40.63 14.78 37.47
CA GLY A 203 -40.14 16.14 37.57
C GLY A 203 -38.71 16.27 38.08
N ARG A 204 -38.05 15.19 38.50
CA ARG A 204 -36.63 15.22 38.91
C ARG A 204 -35.74 15.50 37.72
N THR A 205 -34.76 16.38 37.91
CA THR A 205 -33.77 16.72 36.88
C THR A 205 -32.41 16.17 37.30
N SER A 206 -31.79 15.35 36.46
CA SER A 206 -30.40 14.92 36.62
C SER A 206 -29.53 15.61 35.56
N VAL A 207 -28.36 16.08 35.98
CA VAL A 207 -27.36 16.67 35.08
C VAL A 207 -26.16 15.73 35.06
N SER A 208 -25.81 15.24 33.87
CA SER A 208 -24.59 14.49 33.64
C SER A 208 -23.60 15.37 32.88
N VAL A 209 -22.36 15.43 33.35
CA VAL A 209 -21.26 16.11 32.65
C VAL A 209 -20.34 15.02 32.10
N THR A 210 -20.26 14.94 30.77
CA THR A 210 -19.29 14.08 30.09
C THR A 210 -18.09 14.96 29.74
N ALA A 211 -16.93 14.68 30.34
CA ALA A 211 -15.73 15.46 30.06
C ALA A 211 -15.40 15.43 28.55
N GLY A 212 -14.94 16.55 28.03
CA GLY A 212 -14.26 16.55 26.74
C GLY A 212 -12.91 15.85 26.91
N GLU A 213 -12.52 15.00 25.96
CA GLU A 213 -11.29 14.24 26.06
C GLU A 213 -10.55 14.28 24.73
N ARG A 214 -9.23 14.40 24.79
CA ARG A 214 -8.32 14.12 23.67
C ARG A 214 -7.07 13.46 24.16
N GLN A 215 -6.55 12.56 23.36
CA GLN A 215 -5.26 11.98 23.66
C GLN A 215 -4.13 12.79 23.00
N VAL A 216 -2.97 12.75 23.63
CA VAL A 216 -1.73 13.32 23.11
C VAL A 216 -0.59 12.42 23.56
N PHE A 217 0.40 12.24 22.69
CA PHE A 217 1.60 11.54 23.09
C PHE A 217 2.52 12.44 23.93
N VAL A 218 3.13 11.86 24.96
CA VAL A 218 4.05 12.56 25.85
C VAL A 218 5.36 11.80 25.98
N GLU A 219 6.44 12.55 26.17
CA GLU A 219 7.78 12.01 26.44
C GLU A 219 8.34 12.58 27.73
N ALA A 220 9.17 11.80 28.42
CA ALA A 220 9.86 12.25 29.61
C ALA A 220 10.69 13.51 29.33
N VAL A 221 10.68 14.44 30.28
CA VAL A 221 11.47 15.68 30.16
C VAL A 221 12.97 15.40 30.04
N ALA A 222 13.44 14.27 30.59
CA ALA A 222 14.82 13.80 30.52
C ALA A 222 14.92 12.31 30.18
N GLU A 223 16.13 11.86 29.82
CA GLU A 223 16.42 10.46 29.54
C GLU A 223 16.50 9.62 30.83
N GLY A 224 16.26 8.31 30.70
CA GLY A 224 16.54 7.33 31.74
C GLY A 224 15.34 6.48 32.17
N ALA A 225 15.64 5.27 32.64
CA ALA A 225 14.63 4.31 33.10
C ALA A 225 13.84 4.77 34.34
N SER A 226 14.33 5.77 35.08
CA SER A 226 13.61 6.37 36.21
C SER A 226 12.28 7.02 35.79
N TYR A 227 12.13 7.37 34.52
CA TYR A 227 10.88 7.91 33.98
C TYR A 227 9.92 6.82 33.46
N VAL A 228 10.22 5.52 33.62
CA VAL A 228 9.31 4.44 33.21
C VAL A 228 8.20 4.26 34.23
N ASP A 229 6.96 4.56 33.86
CA ASP A 229 5.77 4.31 34.68
C ASP A 229 4.85 3.32 33.98
N ARG A 230 4.66 2.12 34.52
CA ARG A 230 3.75 1.13 33.90
C ARG A 230 2.33 1.24 34.41
N ASN A 231 2.08 2.11 35.38
CA ASN A 231 0.77 2.24 36.03
C ASN A 231 0.02 3.45 35.50
N PRO A 232 -1.27 3.31 35.14
CA PRO A 232 -2.09 4.46 34.84
C PRO A 232 -2.17 5.42 36.02
N ALA A 233 -2.01 6.72 35.76
CA ALA A 233 -2.06 7.75 36.79
C ALA A 233 -2.73 9.03 36.27
N GLN A 234 -3.22 9.86 37.19
CA GLN A 234 -3.68 11.21 36.89
C GLN A 234 -2.51 12.20 37.00
N TYR A 235 -2.38 13.07 36.02
CA TYR A 235 -1.30 14.04 35.87
C TYR A 235 -1.83 15.47 35.96
N ARG A 236 -1.13 16.31 36.70
CA ARG A 236 -1.38 17.76 36.74
C ARG A 236 -0.73 18.42 35.53
N ILE A 237 -1.42 19.38 34.91
CA ILE A 237 -0.83 20.19 33.83
C ILE A 237 -0.11 21.40 34.43
N LYS A 238 1.20 21.51 34.17
CA LYS A 238 2.06 22.56 34.72
C LYS A 238 1.66 23.93 34.18
N GLY A 239 1.57 24.92 35.05
CA GLY A 239 1.20 26.29 34.70
C GLY A 239 -0.29 26.60 34.82
N LEU A 240 -1.17 25.60 34.92
CA LEU A 240 -2.58 25.85 35.21
C LEU A 240 -2.79 26.26 36.66
N THR A 241 -3.74 27.16 36.88
CA THR A 241 -4.16 27.63 38.21
C THR A 241 -5.69 27.72 38.30
N GLY A 242 -6.22 27.93 39.50
CA GLY A 242 -7.65 28.23 39.68
C GLY A 242 -8.59 27.14 39.15
N ALA A 243 -9.62 27.56 38.39
CA ALA A 243 -10.61 26.65 37.82
C ALA A 243 -10.02 25.74 36.74
N ASP A 244 -9.07 26.24 35.95
CA ASP A 244 -8.43 25.45 34.89
C ASP A 244 -7.64 24.28 35.49
N ALA A 245 -6.90 24.50 36.58
CA ALA A 245 -6.18 23.42 37.27
C ALA A 245 -7.10 22.35 37.89
N ARG A 246 -8.36 22.69 38.16
CA ARG A 246 -9.36 21.73 38.68
C ARG A 246 -10.04 20.95 37.56
N ASN A 247 -10.29 21.62 36.43
CA ASN A 247 -11.10 21.06 35.34
C ASN A 247 -10.27 20.41 34.23
N LEU A 248 -8.96 20.70 34.14
CA LEU A 248 -8.07 20.20 33.11
C LEU A 248 -6.94 19.39 33.71
N TYR A 249 -6.86 18.12 33.33
CA TYR A 249 -5.84 17.19 33.81
C TYR A 249 -5.53 16.10 32.77
N GLY A 250 -4.37 15.48 32.90
CA GLY A 250 -4.00 14.32 32.09
C GLY A 250 -4.33 13.00 32.78
N MET A 251 -4.68 11.98 32.03
CA MET A 251 -4.76 10.59 32.45
C MET A 251 -3.73 9.82 31.62
N GLY A 252 -2.57 9.55 32.21
CA GLY A 252 -1.47 8.86 31.53
C GLY A 252 -1.66 7.35 31.58
N GLY A 253 -1.41 6.68 30.46
CA GLY A 253 -1.21 5.23 30.41
C GLY A 253 0.19 4.83 30.86
N ALA A 254 0.66 3.67 30.40
CA ALA A 254 2.04 3.27 30.63
C ALA A 254 3.01 4.18 29.84
N MET A 255 3.99 4.74 30.53
CA MET A 255 5.15 5.45 30.01
C MET A 255 6.33 4.48 30.00
N THR A 256 6.75 4.02 28.83
CA THR A 256 7.76 2.98 28.70
C THR A 256 8.91 3.42 27.80
N LEU A 257 10.02 2.69 27.85
CA LEU A 257 11.08 2.80 26.84
C LEU A 257 10.80 1.85 25.67
N ASP A 258 9.57 1.37 25.54
CA ASP A 258 9.19 0.59 24.37
C ASP A 258 9.03 1.57 23.21
N LYS A 259 9.46 1.11 22.04
CA LYS A 259 9.29 1.81 20.79
C LYS A 259 7.80 2.09 20.53
N GLN A 260 7.44 3.37 20.40
CA GLN A 260 6.07 3.83 20.14
C GLN A 260 6.12 4.65 18.87
N ASP A 261 5.90 3.95 17.75
CA ASP A 261 6.66 4.20 16.53
C ASP A 261 5.97 5.11 15.52
N PHE A 262 4.63 5.14 15.46
CA PHE A 262 3.92 5.95 14.46
C PHE A 262 2.55 6.38 14.97
N GLN A 263 2.13 7.60 14.63
CA GLN A 263 0.87 8.21 15.08
C GLN A 263 0.06 8.67 13.89
N GLY A 264 -1.25 8.41 13.90
CA GLY A 264 -2.15 8.82 12.83
C GLY A 264 -2.48 10.31 12.82
N ILE A 265 -2.86 10.81 11.64
CA ILE A 265 -3.57 12.09 11.50
C ILE A 265 -5.02 11.87 11.06
N ARG A 266 -5.86 12.89 11.26
CA ARG A 266 -7.28 12.89 10.87
C ARG A 266 -7.52 13.45 9.47
N SER A 267 -6.51 14.10 8.90
CA SER A 267 -6.67 14.89 7.69
C SER A 267 -7.06 14.04 6.49
N ALA A 268 -7.89 14.62 5.63
CA ALA A 268 -8.32 14.02 4.39
C ALA A 268 -8.31 15.05 3.25
N TYR A 269 -7.93 14.58 2.07
CA TYR A 269 -7.81 15.39 0.86
C TYR A 269 -8.32 14.61 -0.36
N GLU A 270 -8.87 15.32 -1.34
CA GLU A 270 -9.10 14.80 -2.68
C GLU A 270 -7.99 15.33 -3.61
N PHE A 271 -7.18 14.45 -4.19
CA PHE A 271 -6.30 14.84 -5.30
C PHE A 271 -7.12 14.93 -6.58
N ASN A 272 -7.15 16.12 -7.17
CA ASN A 272 -7.87 16.38 -8.41
C ASN A 272 -6.92 16.24 -9.62
N PRO A 273 -7.13 15.23 -10.50
CA PRO A 273 -6.23 14.99 -11.64
C PRO A 273 -6.34 16.04 -12.76
N ASP A 274 -7.37 16.89 -12.79
CA ASP A 274 -7.49 17.97 -13.78
C ASP A 274 -6.68 19.20 -13.37
N THR A 275 -6.73 19.56 -12.09
CA THR A 275 -6.01 20.73 -11.56
C THR A 275 -4.61 20.35 -11.08
N GLU A 276 -4.36 19.06 -10.85
CA GLU A 276 -3.14 18.49 -10.26
C GLU A 276 -2.84 19.08 -8.87
N LEU A 277 -3.88 19.23 -8.06
CA LEU A 277 -3.82 19.81 -6.71
C LEU A 277 -4.58 18.96 -5.70
N TYR A 278 -4.15 19.01 -4.45
CA TYR A 278 -4.90 18.50 -3.31
C TYR A 278 -5.95 19.52 -2.87
N GLU A 279 -7.20 19.08 -2.79
CA GLU A 279 -8.34 19.82 -2.24
C GLU A 279 -8.65 19.27 -0.85
N GLN A 280 -8.65 20.13 0.17
CA GLN A 280 -9.01 19.68 1.52
C GLN A 280 -10.49 19.34 1.59
N VAL A 281 -10.80 18.20 2.21
CA VAL A 281 -12.16 17.83 2.63
C VAL A 281 -12.24 17.81 4.16
N PRO A 282 -13.42 17.72 4.79
CA PRO A 282 -13.50 17.60 6.23
C PRO A 282 -12.62 16.46 6.76
N ASP A 283 -11.99 16.69 7.92
CA ASP A 283 -11.19 15.66 8.58
C ASP A 283 -12.08 14.48 9.02
N MET A 284 -11.49 13.29 9.07
CA MET A 284 -12.08 12.12 9.75
C MET A 284 -12.35 12.44 11.22
N ALA A 285 -13.29 11.73 11.84
CA ALA A 285 -13.53 11.79 13.27
C ALA A 285 -12.36 11.21 14.08
N HIS A 286 -11.67 10.21 13.51
CA HIS A 286 -10.59 9.47 14.16
C HIS A 286 -9.27 9.59 13.37
N ALA A 287 -8.16 9.69 14.08
CA ALA A 287 -6.84 9.69 13.46
C ALA A 287 -6.51 8.28 12.94
N ARG A 288 -5.83 8.20 11.80
CA ARG A 288 -5.46 6.92 11.19
C ARG A 288 -4.11 6.98 10.51
N TRP A 289 -3.21 6.13 10.95
CA TRP A 289 -2.05 5.66 10.19
C TRP A 289 -2.32 4.21 9.76
N TYR A 290 -2.11 3.88 8.48
CA TYR A 290 -2.48 2.60 7.87
C TYR A 290 -3.98 2.23 7.82
N PRO A 291 -4.89 3.15 7.45
CA PRO A 291 -6.27 2.76 7.18
C PRO A 291 -6.42 2.15 5.78
N THR A 292 -7.33 1.19 5.64
CA THR A 292 -7.85 0.81 4.31
C THR A 292 -9.04 1.70 3.95
N LEU A 293 -9.01 2.27 2.74
CA LEU A 293 -10.15 2.94 2.10
C LEU A 293 -10.66 2.06 0.95
N THR A 294 -11.91 1.64 1.00
CA THR A 294 -12.52 0.77 -0.04
C THR A 294 -13.76 1.43 -0.63
N GLY A 295 -13.75 1.63 -1.96
CA GLY A 295 -14.92 2.10 -2.70
C GLY A 295 -16.06 1.07 -2.74
N LEU A 296 -17.30 1.55 -2.58
CA LEU A 296 -18.53 0.74 -2.55
C LEU A 296 -19.35 0.91 -3.85
N GLY A 297 -20.31 0.02 -4.10
CA GLY A 297 -21.15 0.06 -5.30
C GLY A 297 -22.06 1.30 -5.38
N ASP A 298 -22.34 1.95 -4.24
CA ASP A 298 -23.07 3.22 -4.18
C ASP A 298 -22.16 4.46 -4.33
N GLY A 299 -20.87 4.26 -4.56
CA GLY A 299 -19.85 5.31 -4.72
C GLY A 299 -19.29 5.87 -3.43
N LYS A 300 -19.78 5.46 -2.25
CA LYS A 300 -19.17 5.84 -0.96
C LYS A 300 -17.87 5.07 -0.72
N VAL A 301 -17.10 5.53 0.25
CA VAL A 301 -15.85 4.89 0.66
C VAL A 301 -15.94 4.50 2.13
N VAL A 302 -15.75 3.22 2.44
CA VAL A 302 -15.57 2.78 3.83
C VAL A 302 -14.11 2.92 4.23
N THR A 303 -13.86 3.42 5.43
CA THR A 303 -12.55 3.62 6.03
C THR A 303 -12.43 2.81 7.31
N VAL A 304 -11.43 1.94 7.36
CA VAL A 304 -11.32 0.89 8.37
C VAL A 304 -9.92 0.84 8.98
N SER A 305 -9.88 0.57 10.29
CA SER A 305 -8.65 0.40 11.08
C SER A 305 -7.72 1.61 11.05
N GLY A 306 -6.46 1.38 11.39
CA GLY A 306 -5.40 2.37 11.54
C GLY A 306 -4.99 2.57 13.00
N LEU A 307 -3.82 3.19 13.18
CA LEU A 307 -3.39 3.69 14.48
C LEU A 307 -3.87 5.12 14.70
N ASP A 308 -4.31 5.41 15.91
CA ASP A 308 -4.78 6.73 16.33
C ASP A 308 -3.64 7.73 16.55
N GLU A 309 -3.96 8.93 17.02
CA GLU A 309 -3.00 10.01 17.28
C GLU A 309 -1.97 9.68 18.37
N THR A 310 -2.08 8.52 19.00
CA THR A 310 -1.18 8.02 20.05
C THR A 310 -0.44 6.76 19.68
N GLY A 311 -0.70 6.22 18.48
CA GLY A 311 -0.10 4.98 18.00
C GLY A 311 -0.81 3.72 18.49
N GLN A 312 -2.01 3.85 19.07
CA GLN A 312 -2.83 2.70 19.44
C GLN A 312 -3.71 2.29 18.27
N ILE A 313 -3.86 0.97 18.07
CA ILE A 313 -4.79 0.47 17.07
C ILE A 313 -6.24 0.77 17.47
N LEU A 314 -7.03 1.27 16.53
CA LEU A 314 -8.44 1.56 16.76
C LEU A 314 -9.22 0.29 17.16
N SER A 315 -10.18 0.43 18.07
CA SER A 315 -10.88 -0.70 18.69
C SER A 315 -11.91 -1.38 17.78
N GLY A 316 -12.22 -0.75 16.64
CA GLY A 316 -13.11 -1.25 15.60
C GLY A 316 -14.53 -0.64 15.64
N ASN A 317 -14.87 0.14 16.66
CA ASN A 317 -16.12 0.90 16.76
C ASN A 317 -16.03 2.32 16.18
N ASP A 318 -14.92 2.58 15.51
CA ASP A 318 -14.49 3.88 15.01
C ASP A 318 -14.52 3.93 13.48
N ASN A 319 -15.01 2.91 12.77
CA ASN A 319 -15.03 2.89 11.31
C ASN A 319 -15.93 3.99 10.73
N GLU A 320 -15.57 4.51 9.55
CA GLU A 320 -16.25 5.67 8.94
C GLU A 320 -16.59 5.44 7.47
N LEU A 321 -17.62 6.14 6.99
CA LEU A 321 -18.04 6.21 5.60
C LEU A 321 -17.86 7.64 5.11
N PHE A 322 -17.14 7.81 4.00
CA PHE A 322 -17.07 9.06 3.26
C PHE A 322 -18.06 9.04 2.10
N ASP A 323 -18.92 10.06 2.03
CA ASP A 323 -19.79 10.30 0.87
C ASP A 323 -19.17 11.38 -0.01
N PRO A 324 -18.67 11.04 -1.22
CA PRO A 324 -18.04 12.02 -2.11
C PRO A 324 -19.03 13.00 -2.74
N ALA A 325 -20.34 12.71 -2.76
CA ALA A 325 -21.33 13.62 -3.31
C ALA A 325 -21.58 14.82 -2.38
N THR A 326 -21.53 14.59 -1.07
CA THR A 326 -21.71 15.63 -0.04
C THR A 326 -20.40 16.07 0.62
N ARG A 327 -19.29 15.34 0.38
CA ARG A 327 -17.99 15.51 1.04
C ARG A 327 -18.09 15.43 2.56
N THR A 328 -18.84 14.45 3.07
CA THR A 328 -19.06 14.28 4.52
C THR A 328 -18.69 12.90 5.00
N TRP A 329 -18.20 12.84 6.24
CA TRP A 329 -17.99 11.60 6.98
C TRP A 329 -19.20 11.24 7.83
N SER A 330 -19.47 9.94 7.94
CA SER A 330 -20.48 9.38 8.84
C SER A 330 -19.95 8.07 9.45
N LYS A 331 -20.61 7.58 10.50
CA LYS A 331 -20.20 6.34 11.15
C LYS A 331 -20.48 5.12 10.25
N ALA A 332 -19.52 4.22 10.15
CA ALA A 332 -19.68 2.90 9.54
C ALA A 332 -19.93 1.82 10.64
N PRO A 333 -20.33 0.59 10.26
CA PRO A 333 -20.53 -0.48 11.23
C PRO A 333 -19.27 -0.88 12.00
N ASP A 334 -19.47 -1.30 13.25
CA ASP A 334 -18.39 -1.62 14.17
C ASP A 334 -17.75 -2.99 13.81
N ARG A 335 -16.51 -2.99 13.36
CA ARG A 335 -15.74 -4.20 13.08
C ARG A 335 -14.25 -3.93 13.26
N TYR A 336 -13.59 -4.78 14.05
CA TYR A 336 -12.16 -4.68 14.29
C TYR A 336 -11.36 -5.41 13.22
N PHE A 337 -10.30 -4.78 12.74
CA PHE A 337 -9.29 -5.35 11.85
C PHE A 337 -7.89 -4.84 12.23
N PRO A 338 -6.81 -5.59 11.93
CA PRO A 338 -5.46 -5.06 11.86
C PRO A 338 -5.34 -3.94 10.81
N THR A 339 -4.18 -3.28 10.75
CA THR A 339 -3.90 -2.20 9.79
C THR A 339 -3.84 -2.68 8.34
N TYR A 340 -4.17 -1.79 7.38
CA TYR A 340 -4.38 -2.10 5.96
C TYR A 340 -5.05 -3.45 5.70
N PRO A 341 -6.25 -3.71 6.27
CA PRO A 341 -6.94 -4.95 5.97
C PRO A 341 -7.33 -4.97 4.48
N SER A 342 -6.99 -6.04 3.78
CA SER A 342 -7.38 -6.19 2.36
C SER A 342 -8.87 -6.53 2.25
N LEU A 343 -9.67 -5.51 1.91
CA LEU A 343 -11.14 -5.56 1.85
C LEU A 343 -11.63 -5.40 0.41
N PHE A 344 -12.18 -6.46 -0.17
CA PHE A 344 -12.67 -6.47 -1.55
C PHE A 344 -14.20 -6.36 -1.60
N LEU A 345 -14.73 -5.37 -2.31
CA LEU A 345 -16.16 -5.34 -2.62
C LEU A 345 -16.53 -6.48 -3.58
N THR A 346 -17.41 -7.37 -3.12
CA THR A 346 -17.96 -8.51 -3.86
C THR A 346 -19.20 -8.10 -4.64
N ALA A 347 -19.59 -8.89 -5.66
CA ALA A 347 -20.81 -8.68 -6.43
C ALA A 347 -22.10 -8.83 -5.59
N SER A 348 -22.01 -9.32 -4.34
CA SER A 348 -23.15 -9.39 -3.42
C SER A 348 -23.36 -8.10 -2.60
N GLY A 349 -22.47 -7.12 -2.73
CA GLY A 349 -22.44 -5.90 -1.92
C GLY A 349 -21.78 -6.07 -0.54
N LYS A 350 -21.34 -7.30 -0.20
CA LYS A 350 -20.51 -7.56 0.99
C LYS A 350 -19.04 -7.26 0.70
N LEU A 351 -18.28 -6.97 1.76
CA LEU A 351 -16.82 -6.87 1.70
C LEU A 351 -16.19 -8.19 2.10
N PHE A 352 -15.32 -8.73 1.26
CA PHE A 352 -14.48 -9.87 1.62
C PHE A 352 -13.16 -9.39 2.22
N TYR A 353 -12.92 -9.74 3.48
CA TYR A 353 -11.61 -9.64 4.09
C TYR A 353 -10.81 -10.91 3.79
N SER A 354 -9.70 -10.76 3.07
CA SER A 354 -8.86 -11.91 2.67
C SER A 354 -7.99 -12.46 3.79
N GLY A 355 -7.84 -11.72 4.90
CA GLY A 355 -6.86 -12.00 5.94
C GLY A 355 -5.56 -11.21 5.78
N SER A 356 -5.21 -10.78 4.56
CA SER A 356 -4.01 -9.99 4.28
C SER A 356 -4.08 -8.63 4.99
N ASN A 357 -3.00 -8.26 5.67
CA ASN A 357 -2.91 -7.04 6.47
C ASN A 357 -1.45 -6.60 6.70
N ALA A 358 -1.24 -5.36 7.13
CA ALA A 358 0.07 -4.80 7.45
C ALA A 358 0.50 -4.98 8.93
N GLY A 359 -0.33 -5.65 9.73
CA GLY A 359 -0.06 -5.98 11.12
C GLY A 359 -0.73 -5.05 12.13
N TYR A 360 -0.08 -4.90 13.29
CA TYR A 360 -0.61 -4.24 14.49
C TYR A 360 -1.82 -4.91 15.15
N GLY A 361 -1.95 -4.61 16.45
CA GLY A 361 -3.01 -5.14 17.30
C GLY A 361 -2.87 -6.62 17.66
N PRO A 362 -3.79 -7.16 18.48
CA PRO A 362 -3.76 -8.54 18.94
C PRO A 362 -3.70 -9.58 17.81
N ALA A 363 -2.94 -10.66 18.04
CA ALA A 363 -2.78 -11.77 17.10
C ALA A 363 -4.02 -12.67 16.98
N ASP A 364 -4.96 -12.59 17.94
CA ASP A 364 -6.16 -13.42 18.03
C ASP A 364 -7.46 -12.69 17.64
N LYS A 365 -7.38 -11.39 17.30
CA LYS A 365 -8.54 -10.57 16.92
C LYS A 365 -8.43 -10.08 15.48
N GLY A 366 -9.51 -10.17 14.71
CA GLY A 366 -9.59 -9.60 13.36
C GLY A 366 -8.64 -10.24 12.32
N ARG A 367 -8.07 -11.42 12.61
CA ARG A 367 -7.14 -12.11 11.70
C ARG A 367 -7.81 -13.11 10.76
N THR A 368 -9.01 -13.57 11.11
CA THR A 368 -9.73 -14.58 10.33
C THR A 368 -10.38 -13.98 9.09
N PRO A 369 -10.13 -14.52 7.88
CA PRO A 369 -10.81 -14.10 6.65
C PRO A 369 -12.34 -14.26 6.74
N GLY A 370 -13.07 -13.46 5.98
CA GLY A 370 -14.52 -13.59 5.93
C GLY A 370 -15.27 -12.51 5.16
N LEU A 371 -16.56 -12.75 4.95
CA LEU A 371 -17.49 -11.84 4.30
C LEU A 371 -18.20 -10.97 5.34
N TRP A 372 -17.98 -9.67 5.25
CA TRP A 372 -18.59 -8.65 6.10
C TRP A 372 -19.74 -7.95 5.36
N ASP A 373 -20.94 -8.00 5.94
CA ASP A 373 -22.11 -7.28 5.43
C ASP A 373 -22.28 -5.96 6.19
N LEU A 374 -22.03 -4.84 5.51
CA LEU A 374 -22.13 -3.51 6.10
C LEU A 374 -23.57 -3.14 6.53
N ARG A 375 -24.60 -3.78 5.99
CA ARG A 375 -26.00 -3.39 6.25
C ARG A 375 -26.48 -3.82 7.62
N ASN A 376 -26.00 -4.96 8.09
CA ASN A 376 -26.39 -5.57 9.37
C ASN A 376 -25.21 -5.95 10.26
N ASN A 377 -23.98 -5.62 9.82
CA ASN A 377 -22.73 -5.91 10.51
C ASN A 377 -22.42 -7.41 10.71
N SER A 378 -23.11 -8.31 10.01
CA SER A 378 -22.83 -9.74 10.08
C SER A 378 -21.49 -10.07 9.43
N PHE A 379 -20.84 -11.12 9.94
CA PHE A 379 -19.57 -11.59 9.41
C PHE A 379 -19.59 -13.11 9.28
N GLN A 380 -19.45 -13.59 8.05
CA GLN A 380 -19.36 -15.01 7.73
C GLN A 380 -17.89 -15.35 7.53
N THR A 381 -17.32 -16.13 8.44
CA THR A 381 -15.94 -16.63 8.33
C THR A 381 -15.76 -17.45 7.06
N VAL A 382 -14.58 -17.33 6.44
CA VAL A 382 -14.11 -18.16 5.33
C VAL A 382 -12.84 -18.87 5.80
N ASP A 383 -12.92 -20.18 5.96
CA ASP A 383 -11.86 -21.03 6.53
C ASP A 383 -11.06 -21.77 5.44
N GLY A 384 -10.25 -22.76 5.81
CA GLY A 384 -9.51 -23.62 4.87
C GLY A 384 -8.17 -23.05 4.37
N LEU A 385 -7.81 -21.82 4.75
CA LEU A 385 -6.52 -21.24 4.35
C LEU A 385 -5.38 -21.94 5.08
N ARG A 386 -4.37 -22.41 4.32
CA ARG A 386 -3.12 -22.95 4.89
C ARG A 386 -2.30 -21.85 5.57
N ASP A 387 -1.46 -22.19 6.55
CA ASP A 387 -0.60 -21.27 7.33
C ASP A 387 -1.29 -19.93 7.73
N PRO A 388 -2.50 -19.96 8.31
CA PRO A 388 -3.32 -18.74 8.53
C PRO A 388 -2.64 -17.70 9.44
N ASP A 389 -1.65 -18.10 10.22
CA ASP A 389 -0.84 -17.19 11.07
C ASP A 389 0.24 -16.43 10.28
N LEU A 390 0.42 -16.73 8.99
CA LEU A 390 1.39 -16.11 8.08
C LEU A 390 0.69 -15.22 7.03
N LEU A 391 -0.18 -14.33 7.50
CA LEU A 391 -1.00 -13.45 6.67
C LEU A 391 -0.51 -11.99 6.64
N GLU A 392 0.31 -11.57 7.59
CA GLU A 392 0.91 -10.23 7.54
C GLU A 392 1.79 -10.13 6.30
N THR A 393 1.73 -8.99 5.61
CA THR A 393 2.55 -8.71 4.41
C THR A 393 2.29 -9.67 3.22
N SER A 394 1.20 -10.45 3.28
CA SER A 394 0.72 -11.22 2.12
C SER A 394 0.06 -10.30 1.10
N SER A 395 0.07 -10.73 -0.16
CA SER A 395 -0.73 -10.10 -1.21
C SER A 395 -2.09 -10.79 -1.34
N SER A 396 -3.09 -10.06 -1.82
CA SER A 396 -4.35 -10.65 -2.26
C SER A 396 -4.94 -9.94 -3.46
N VAL A 397 -5.67 -10.69 -4.29
CA VAL A 397 -6.22 -10.20 -5.56
C VAL A 397 -7.58 -10.82 -5.85
N LEU A 398 -8.55 -10.00 -6.28
CA LEU A 398 -9.78 -10.48 -6.91
C LEU A 398 -9.45 -10.95 -8.33
N LEU A 399 -9.38 -12.26 -8.53
CA LEU A 399 -8.94 -12.85 -9.79
C LEU A 399 -9.84 -12.42 -10.96
N PRO A 400 -9.25 -12.14 -12.13
CA PRO A 400 -10.02 -11.85 -13.34
C PRO A 400 -10.67 -13.14 -13.91
N PRO A 401 -11.85 -13.03 -14.55
CA PRO A 401 -12.74 -11.89 -14.50
C PRO A 401 -13.41 -11.79 -13.11
N ALA A 402 -13.68 -10.57 -12.66
CA ALA A 402 -14.33 -10.30 -11.37
C ALA A 402 -15.66 -11.04 -11.21
N GLN A 403 -16.36 -11.33 -12.32
CA GLN A 403 -17.57 -12.16 -12.37
C GLN A 403 -17.40 -13.52 -11.68
N SER A 404 -16.20 -14.10 -11.71
CA SER A 404 -15.92 -15.38 -11.06
C SER A 404 -15.93 -15.31 -9.54
N GLN A 405 -15.83 -14.11 -8.95
CA GLN A 405 -15.86 -13.89 -7.50
C GLN A 405 -14.82 -14.73 -6.73
N LYS A 406 -13.66 -14.99 -7.35
CA LYS A 406 -12.55 -15.72 -6.73
C LYS A 406 -11.50 -14.76 -6.21
N VAL A 407 -11.15 -14.86 -4.93
CA VAL A 407 -10.07 -14.08 -4.34
C VAL A 407 -8.92 -15.01 -4.00
N MET A 408 -7.72 -14.65 -4.44
CA MET A 408 -6.49 -15.38 -4.17
C MET A 408 -5.65 -14.64 -3.14
N VAL A 409 -5.14 -15.35 -2.14
CA VAL A 409 -4.13 -14.87 -1.18
C VAL A 409 -2.79 -15.50 -1.57
N LEU A 410 -1.72 -14.71 -1.58
CA LEU A 410 -0.38 -15.13 -2.01
C LEU A 410 0.68 -14.73 -0.99
N GLY A 411 1.49 -15.71 -0.59
CA GLY A 411 2.61 -15.50 0.33
C GLY A 411 2.15 -14.98 1.69
N GLY A 412 3.01 -14.16 2.29
CA GLY A 412 2.86 -13.61 3.63
C GLY A 412 3.94 -14.12 4.57
N GLY A 413 3.94 -13.57 5.78
CA GLY A 413 4.81 -14.04 6.85
C GLY A 413 4.21 -13.81 8.22
N GLY A 414 4.95 -14.25 9.23
CA GLY A 414 4.50 -14.21 10.61
C GLY A 414 4.34 -12.80 11.14
N VAL A 415 3.67 -12.70 12.29
CA VAL A 415 3.39 -11.42 12.95
C VAL A 415 4.66 -10.63 13.25
N GLY A 416 4.64 -9.33 12.92
CA GLY A 416 5.72 -8.39 13.17
C GLY A 416 7.01 -8.77 12.43
N GLU A 417 8.14 -8.73 13.15
CA GLU A 417 9.47 -8.99 12.59
C GLU A 417 9.83 -10.49 12.47
N SER A 418 8.84 -11.39 12.51
CA SER A 418 9.08 -12.82 12.40
C SER A 418 9.85 -13.16 11.11
N PRO A 419 10.87 -14.04 11.17
CA PRO A 419 11.59 -14.47 9.97
C PRO A 419 10.78 -15.47 9.11
N ALA A 420 9.64 -15.95 9.61
CA ALA A 420 8.81 -16.89 8.89
C ALA A 420 8.12 -16.22 7.70
N SER A 421 8.19 -16.88 6.55
CA SER A 421 7.44 -16.56 5.32
C SER A 421 6.89 -17.84 4.69
N THR A 422 5.81 -17.73 3.92
CA THR A 422 5.17 -18.88 3.25
C THR A 422 5.13 -18.72 1.75
N ALA A 423 5.21 -19.84 1.03
CA ALA A 423 5.02 -19.91 -0.42
C ALA A 423 3.54 -20.02 -0.80
N ARG A 424 2.65 -20.10 0.19
CA ARG A 424 1.25 -20.46 0.01
C ARG A 424 0.55 -19.58 -1.01
N THR A 425 -0.27 -20.24 -1.82
CA THR A 425 -1.45 -19.61 -2.38
C THR A 425 -2.74 -20.31 -1.94
N GLY A 426 -3.81 -19.55 -1.78
CA GLY A 426 -5.14 -20.06 -1.45
C GLY A 426 -6.21 -19.25 -2.15
N ILE A 427 -7.24 -19.92 -2.68
CA ILE A 427 -8.30 -19.31 -3.49
C ILE A 427 -9.63 -19.56 -2.79
N ALA A 428 -10.36 -18.49 -2.47
CA ALA A 428 -11.73 -18.55 -1.99
C ALA A 428 -12.69 -18.22 -3.14
N ASP A 429 -13.64 -19.12 -3.42
CA ASP A 429 -14.75 -18.87 -4.35
C ASP A 429 -15.94 -18.29 -3.59
N LEU A 430 -16.12 -16.97 -3.69
CA LEU A 430 -17.11 -16.21 -2.94
C LEU A 430 -18.52 -16.29 -3.54
N SER A 431 -18.67 -16.97 -4.69
CA SER A 431 -20.00 -17.26 -5.25
C SER A 431 -20.69 -18.42 -4.53
N ALA A 432 -19.93 -19.24 -3.79
CA ALA A 432 -20.47 -20.31 -2.98
C ALA A 432 -21.24 -19.76 -1.75
N PRO A 433 -22.36 -20.39 -1.34
CA PRO A 433 -23.09 -19.98 -0.12
C PRO A 433 -22.25 -20.06 1.16
N GLU A 434 -21.36 -21.06 1.23
CA GLU A 434 -20.40 -21.29 2.32
C GLU A 434 -18.98 -21.33 1.71
N PRO A 435 -18.37 -20.16 1.47
CA PRO A 435 -17.05 -20.10 0.86
C PRO A 435 -15.98 -20.61 1.82
N HIS A 436 -15.03 -21.35 1.27
CA HIS A 436 -13.80 -21.78 1.93
C HIS A 436 -12.62 -21.62 0.96
N PHE A 437 -11.41 -21.51 1.51
CA PHE A 437 -10.20 -21.51 0.71
C PHE A 437 -9.82 -22.92 0.26
N VAL A 438 -9.44 -23.02 -1.01
CA VAL A 438 -8.81 -24.19 -1.60
C VAL A 438 -7.35 -23.85 -1.95
N PRO A 439 -6.37 -24.74 -1.68
CA PRO A 439 -4.99 -24.49 -2.07
C PRO A 439 -4.82 -24.27 -3.58
N GLY A 440 -4.06 -23.24 -3.96
CA GLY A 440 -3.54 -23.06 -5.31
C GLY A 440 -2.12 -23.63 -5.45
N PRO A 441 -1.43 -23.38 -6.58
CA PRO A 441 -0.01 -23.71 -6.73
C PRO A 441 0.85 -22.84 -5.80
N ASP A 442 1.88 -23.42 -5.19
CA ASP A 442 2.84 -22.63 -4.41
C ASP A 442 3.59 -21.61 -5.27
N LEU A 443 3.95 -20.49 -4.65
CA LEU A 443 4.84 -19.50 -5.24
C LEU A 443 6.17 -20.17 -5.60
N PRO A 444 6.61 -20.12 -6.87
CA PRO A 444 7.86 -20.72 -7.31
C PRO A 444 9.12 -20.26 -6.57
N ALA A 445 9.08 -19.05 -5.99
CA ALA A 445 10.20 -18.48 -5.23
C ALA A 445 10.29 -19.00 -3.78
N GLY A 446 9.30 -19.75 -3.30
CA GLY A 446 9.22 -20.19 -1.91
C GLY A 446 8.60 -19.13 -1.00
N GLY A 447 9.00 -19.13 0.27
CA GLY A 447 8.54 -18.17 1.29
C GLY A 447 8.69 -16.72 0.81
N THR A 448 7.58 -15.98 0.74
CA THR A 448 7.58 -14.62 0.16
C THR A 448 6.69 -13.66 0.96
N ARG A 449 7.27 -12.59 1.49
CA ARG A 449 6.58 -11.39 2.00
C ARG A 449 6.56 -10.28 0.93
N TYR A 450 5.62 -9.35 1.04
CA TYR A 450 5.56 -8.11 0.23
C TYR A 450 5.49 -8.35 -1.29
N LEU A 451 4.91 -9.47 -1.72
CA LEU A 451 4.79 -9.79 -3.15
C LEU A 451 3.90 -8.74 -3.86
N ASN A 452 4.40 -8.16 -4.95
CA ASN A 452 3.55 -7.33 -5.80
C ASN A 452 2.69 -8.21 -6.72
N SER A 453 1.42 -7.84 -6.94
CA SER A 453 0.51 -8.54 -7.86
C SER A 453 -0.32 -7.56 -8.67
N VAL A 454 -0.40 -7.79 -9.99
CA VAL A 454 -1.06 -6.90 -10.95
C VAL A 454 -1.89 -7.72 -11.94
N ILE A 455 -3.19 -7.43 -12.01
CA ILE A 455 -4.09 -7.98 -13.03
C ILE A 455 -3.70 -7.43 -14.39
N LEU A 456 -3.52 -8.31 -15.38
CA LEU A 456 -3.20 -7.95 -16.75
C LEU A 456 -4.42 -8.05 -17.67
N PRO A 457 -4.41 -7.35 -18.84
CA PRO A 457 -5.53 -7.36 -19.76
C PRO A 457 -5.84 -8.70 -20.43
N ASP A 458 -4.95 -9.68 -20.34
CA ASP A 458 -5.16 -11.04 -20.85
C ASP A 458 -5.77 -12.00 -19.81
N ASP A 459 -6.33 -11.45 -18.72
CA ASP A 459 -6.90 -12.17 -17.57
C ASP A 459 -5.87 -13.01 -16.78
N THR A 460 -4.59 -12.69 -16.92
CA THR A 460 -3.54 -13.24 -16.06
C THR A 460 -3.21 -12.29 -14.91
N VAL A 461 -2.49 -12.79 -13.89
CA VAL A 461 -1.98 -11.98 -12.78
C VAL A 461 -0.46 -12.03 -12.76
N PHE A 462 0.20 -10.92 -13.04
CA PHE A 462 1.64 -10.78 -12.94
C PHE A 462 2.05 -10.56 -11.48
N THR A 463 3.05 -11.31 -11.00
CA THR A 463 3.61 -11.11 -9.66
C THR A 463 5.13 -10.98 -9.71
N THR A 464 5.69 -10.14 -8.82
CA THR A 464 7.13 -9.86 -8.81
C THR A 464 7.62 -9.37 -7.45
N GLY A 465 8.91 -9.58 -7.19
CA GLY A 465 9.58 -9.09 -6.00
C GLY A 465 9.15 -9.87 -4.75
N GLY A 466 9.13 -9.15 -3.63
CA GLY A 466 9.01 -9.70 -2.30
C GLY A 466 10.35 -10.10 -1.70
N SER A 467 10.32 -10.54 -0.45
CA SER A 467 11.50 -10.99 0.30
C SER A 467 11.23 -12.28 1.07
N GLY A 468 12.28 -13.06 1.29
CA GLY A 468 12.21 -14.28 2.11
C GLY A 468 12.06 -14.00 3.61
N ASP A 469 12.49 -12.82 4.07
CA ASP A 469 12.48 -12.38 5.48
C ASP A 469 11.85 -10.98 5.62
N TYR A 470 11.53 -10.56 6.83
CA TYR A 470 11.01 -9.24 7.16
C TYR A 470 11.94 -8.12 6.65
N ARG A 471 11.39 -7.19 5.84
CA ARG A 471 12.10 -6.03 5.25
C ARG A 471 13.49 -6.37 4.68
N GLY A 472 13.58 -7.46 3.92
CA GLY A 472 14.78 -7.80 3.15
C GLY A 472 15.99 -8.20 4.01
N LYS A 473 15.81 -8.43 5.32
CA LYS A 473 16.87 -8.91 6.24
C LYS A 473 17.68 -10.04 5.61
N HIS A 474 18.98 -10.05 5.87
CA HIS A 474 19.93 -10.99 5.28
C HIS A 474 20.06 -10.93 3.75
N ARG A 475 19.71 -9.80 3.13
CA ARG A 475 19.60 -9.62 1.67
C ARG A 475 18.68 -10.65 1.03
N SER A 476 17.48 -10.78 1.58
CA SER A 476 16.50 -11.80 1.20
C SER A 476 15.54 -11.38 0.08
N ASP A 477 15.75 -10.23 -0.57
CA ASP A 477 14.98 -9.80 -1.73
C ASP A 477 14.98 -10.84 -2.85
N LEU A 478 13.78 -11.09 -3.40
CA LEU A 478 13.55 -12.06 -4.44
C LEU A 478 13.55 -11.38 -5.81
N LEU A 479 14.62 -11.56 -6.57
CA LEU A 479 14.69 -11.15 -7.98
C LEU A 479 13.96 -12.17 -8.87
N LYS A 480 12.65 -12.29 -8.66
CA LYS A 480 11.77 -13.22 -9.36
C LYS A 480 10.52 -12.51 -9.86
N ALA A 481 10.03 -12.97 -10.99
CA ALA A 481 8.73 -12.59 -11.52
C ALA A 481 8.09 -13.77 -12.23
N GLN A 482 6.76 -13.77 -12.26
CA GLN A 482 5.95 -14.86 -12.77
C GLN A 482 4.55 -14.35 -13.11
N THR A 483 3.83 -15.14 -13.88
CA THR A 483 2.45 -14.88 -14.26
C THR A 483 1.61 -16.06 -13.81
N TYR A 484 0.63 -15.78 -12.95
CA TYR A 484 -0.43 -16.72 -12.58
C TYR A 484 -1.52 -16.72 -13.65
N HIS A 485 -1.97 -17.92 -14.01
CA HIS A 485 -2.98 -18.19 -15.02
C HIS A 485 -4.24 -18.74 -14.32
N PRO A 486 -5.28 -17.92 -14.10
CA PRO A 486 -6.49 -18.34 -13.38
C PRO A 486 -7.27 -19.48 -14.06
N ASP A 487 -7.18 -19.59 -15.39
CA ASP A 487 -7.85 -20.61 -16.20
C ASP A 487 -7.30 -22.03 -15.96
N SER A 488 -5.99 -22.13 -15.75
CA SER A 488 -5.24 -23.38 -15.58
C SER A 488 -4.74 -23.59 -14.16
N ASN A 489 -4.96 -22.61 -13.27
CA ASN A 489 -4.48 -22.60 -11.89
C ASN A 489 -2.97 -22.90 -11.78
N SER A 490 -2.16 -22.20 -12.58
CA SER A 490 -0.72 -22.48 -12.72
C SER A 490 0.12 -21.20 -12.81
N PHE A 491 1.42 -21.31 -12.53
CA PHE A 491 2.39 -20.23 -12.73
C PHE A 491 3.27 -20.50 -13.95
N THR A 492 3.62 -19.42 -14.65
CA THR A 492 4.68 -19.40 -15.65
C THR A 492 5.74 -18.38 -15.26
N THR A 493 7.01 -18.66 -15.55
CA THR A 493 8.10 -17.74 -15.25
C THR A 493 8.07 -16.51 -16.17
N ALA A 494 8.35 -15.34 -15.61
CA ALA A 494 8.61 -14.11 -16.36
C ALA A 494 10.09 -13.71 -16.24
N ALA A 495 10.53 -12.70 -17.00
CA ALA A 495 11.88 -12.18 -16.93
C ALA A 495 12.17 -11.71 -15.49
N ALA A 496 13.38 -11.96 -14.98
CA ALA A 496 13.73 -11.54 -13.63
C ALA A 496 13.88 -10.00 -13.56
N PRO A 497 13.35 -9.35 -12.50
CA PRO A 497 13.60 -7.92 -12.27
C PRO A 497 15.08 -7.68 -11.93
N THR A 498 15.53 -6.44 -12.08
CA THR A 498 16.92 -6.06 -11.75
C THR A 498 17.05 -5.39 -10.39
N VAL A 499 15.93 -4.95 -9.81
CA VAL A 499 15.86 -4.29 -8.50
C VAL A 499 15.08 -5.16 -7.52
N GLY A 500 15.64 -5.36 -6.33
CA GLY A 500 14.97 -6.04 -5.22
C GLY A 500 13.89 -5.14 -4.62
N ARG A 501 12.73 -5.72 -4.32
CA ARG A 501 11.56 -4.98 -3.84
C ARG A 501 10.90 -5.71 -2.69
N ASP A 502 10.91 -5.11 -1.52
CA ASP A 502 10.29 -5.63 -0.30
C ASP A 502 9.19 -4.69 0.21
N TYR A 503 9.23 -4.34 1.49
CA TYR A 503 8.33 -3.39 2.14
C TYR A 503 8.31 -2.03 1.42
N HIS A 504 7.15 -1.34 1.41
CA HIS A 504 6.94 -0.11 0.63
C HIS A 504 7.32 -0.24 -0.85
N SER A 505 6.88 -1.33 -1.48
CA SER A 505 6.94 -1.47 -2.93
C SER A 505 5.55 -1.56 -3.53
N GLU A 506 5.43 -1.03 -4.74
CA GLU A 506 4.18 -0.92 -5.47
C GLU A 506 4.36 -1.40 -6.91
N ALA A 507 3.32 -2.03 -7.45
CA ALA A 507 3.21 -2.35 -8.86
C ALA A 507 1.82 -2.03 -9.40
N LEU A 508 1.75 -1.51 -10.63
CA LEU A 508 0.49 -1.11 -11.27
C LEU A 508 0.52 -1.25 -12.78
N LEU A 509 -0.61 -1.65 -13.35
CA LEU A 509 -0.84 -1.75 -14.79
C LEU A 509 -0.91 -0.35 -15.41
N LEU A 510 -0.26 -0.17 -16.56
CA LEU A 510 -0.33 1.06 -17.37
C LEU A 510 -1.36 0.93 -18.50
N PRO A 511 -1.92 2.05 -19.00
CA PRO A 511 -2.86 2.03 -20.12
C PRO A 511 -2.34 1.39 -21.41
N ASP A 512 -1.02 1.30 -21.58
CA ASP A 512 -0.39 0.66 -22.74
C ASP A 512 -0.11 -0.84 -22.55
N GLY A 513 -0.52 -1.44 -21.43
CA GLY A 513 -0.32 -2.85 -21.12
C GLY A 513 1.03 -3.17 -20.49
N ARG A 514 1.88 -2.20 -20.18
CA ARG A 514 3.09 -2.42 -19.37
C ARG A 514 2.74 -2.39 -17.88
N VAL A 515 3.66 -2.86 -17.04
CA VAL A 515 3.55 -2.75 -15.57
C VAL A 515 4.70 -1.88 -15.08
N VAL A 516 4.40 -0.85 -14.28
CA VAL A 516 5.45 -0.14 -13.53
C VAL A 516 5.59 -0.78 -12.15
N VAL A 517 6.83 -0.84 -11.67
CA VAL A 517 7.19 -1.26 -10.32
C VAL A 517 8.13 -0.24 -9.70
N LEU A 518 7.85 0.15 -8.46
CA LEU A 518 8.52 1.25 -7.75
C LEU A 518 8.58 0.96 -6.25
N GLY A 519 9.39 1.73 -5.52
CA GLY A 519 9.59 1.57 -4.08
C GLY A 519 10.42 0.34 -3.68
N SER A 520 10.82 0.34 -2.42
CA SER A 520 11.42 -0.75 -1.60
C SER A 520 12.07 -0.04 -0.41
N ASN A 521 11.89 -0.56 0.79
CA ASN A 521 12.42 0.02 2.02
C ASN A 521 13.06 -1.07 2.88
N PRO A 522 14.17 -1.67 2.39
CA PRO A 522 14.88 -2.69 3.13
C PRO A 522 15.41 -2.12 4.44
N LEU A 523 15.49 -2.96 5.46
CA LEU A 523 15.99 -2.51 6.76
C LEU A 523 17.52 -2.37 6.75
N PHE A 524 18.22 -3.30 6.09
CA PHE A 524 19.68 -3.35 6.05
C PHE A 524 20.24 -3.47 4.61
N ALA A 525 21.38 -2.83 4.37
CA ALA A 525 22.06 -2.83 3.08
C ALA A 525 22.91 -4.10 2.84
N ASP A 526 23.27 -4.81 3.91
CA ASP A 526 24.21 -5.93 3.88
C ASP A 526 23.64 -7.20 4.50
N LYS A 527 24.21 -8.35 4.13
CA LYS A 527 23.71 -9.66 4.56
C LYS A 527 23.90 -9.94 6.06
N ALA A 528 24.83 -9.24 6.71
CA ALA A 528 25.08 -9.39 8.14
C ALA A 528 24.19 -8.47 8.98
N ASP A 529 23.29 -7.68 8.37
CA ASP A 529 22.36 -6.77 9.02
C ASP A 529 23.06 -5.73 9.92
N THR A 530 24.14 -5.12 9.41
CA THR A 530 24.98 -4.20 10.18
C THR A 530 24.89 -2.75 9.72
N GLN A 531 24.43 -2.52 8.49
CA GLN A 531 24.34 -1.20 7.87
C GLN A 531 22.89 -0.89 7.49
N PRO A 532 22.33 0.26 7.88
CA PRO A 532 20.98 0.64 7.46
C PRO A 532 20.93 0.77 5.94
N ALA A 533 19.83 0.35 5.33
CA ALA A 533 19.63 0.52 3.90
C ALA A 533 19.08 1.91 3.57
N ALA A 534 19.38 2.37 2.36
CA ALA A 534 18.66 3.50 1.77
C ALA A 534 17.38 3.02 1.09
N PHE A 535 16.38 3.90 1.02
CA PHE A 535 15.16 3.65 0.26
C PHE A 535 15.47 3.48 -1.24
N GLU A 536 14.79 2.56 -1.90
CA GLU A 536 14.94 2.34 -3.34
C GLU A 536 14.11 3.33 -4.16
N GLN A 537 14.80 4.25 -4.83
CA GLN A 537 14.17 5.31 -5.63
C GLN A 537 14.08 4.98 -7.12
N ARG A 538 14.63 3.84 -7.57
CA ARG A 538 14.56 3.42 -8.98
C ARG A 538 13.19 2.84 -9.30
N ILE A 539 12.69 3.26 -10.46
CA ILE A 539 11.45 2.77 -11.05
C ILE A 539 11.82 1.81 -12.18
N GLU A 540 11.20 0.65 -12.23
CA GLU A 540 11.29 -0.29 -13.35
C GLU A 540 9.95 -0.40 -14.08
N ILE A 541 10.02 -0.64 -15.39
CA ILE A 541 8.86 -0.92 -16.23
C ILE A 541 9.06 -2.31 -16.82
N TYR A 542 8.14 -3.21 -16.50
CA TYR A 542 8.04 -4.52 -17.11
C TYR A 542 7.12 -4.45 -18.34
N SER A 543 7.60 -4.95 -19.46
CA SER A 543 6.82 -5.17 -20.68
C SER A 543 6.48 -6.66 -20.75
N PRO A 544 5.21 -7.07 -20.52
CA PRO A 544 4.82 -8.47 -20.55
C PRO A 544 5.03 -9.12 -21.91
N ALA A 545 5.14 -10.45 -21.93
CA ALA A 545 5.40 -11.25 -23.12
C ALA A 545 4.42 -10.97 -24.27
N TYR A 546 3.15 -10.70 -23.97
CA TYR A 546 2.15 -10.37 -24.99
C TYR A 546 2.47 -9.13 -25.83
N LEU A 547 3.36 -8.22 -25.37
CA LEU A 547 3.79 -7.05 -26.13
C LEU A 547 4.83 -7.39 -27.20
N TYR A 548 5.28 -8.66 -27.25
CA TYR A 548 6.29 -9.16 -28.17
C TYR A 548 5.74 -10.23 -29.12
N HIS A 549 4.42 -10.36 -29.25
CA HIS A 549 3.74 -11.36 -30.09
C HIS A 549 3.28 -10.84 -31.46
N GLY A 550 3.68 -9.61 -31.82
CA GLY A 550 3.37 -8.95 -33.10
C GLY A 550 2.52 -7.70 -32.90
N ASP A 551 1.76 -7.33 -33.94
CA ASP A 551 0.87 -6.17 -33.90
C ASP A 551 -0.18 -6.32 -32.80
N ARG A 552 -0.68 -5.20 -32.27
CA ARG A 552 -1.72 -5.19 -31.23
C ARG A 552 -3.08 -4.88 -31.86
N PRO A 553 -4.20 -5.39 -31.31
CA PRO A 553 -5.51 -4.88 -31.69
C PRO A 553 -5.66 -3.40 -31.31
N GLU A 554 -6.54 -2.67 -32.00
CA GLU A 554 -6.76 -1.24 -31.79
C GLU A 554 -8.21 -0.96 -31.36
N ILE A 555 -8.37 -0.08 -30.37
CA ILE A 555 -9.63 0.62 -30.11
C ILE A 555 -9.51 2.05 -30.66
N ALA A 556 -10.05 2.28 -31.85
CA ALA A 556 -9.98 3.57 -32.52
C ALA A 556 -10.76 4.63 -31.75
N ALA A 557 -11.99 4.30 -31.32
CA ALA A 557 -12.84 5.17 -30.51
C ALA A 557 -13.75 4.38 -29.56
N ALA A 558 -14.05 4.97 -28.41
CA ALA A 558 -15.01 4.47 -27.42
C ALA A 558 -15.69 5.67 -26.74
N PRO A 559 -16.90 5.52 -26.18
CA PRO A 559 -17.53 6.59 -25.42
C PRO A 559 -16.72 6.90 -24.16
N GLY A 560 -16.63 8.18 -23.80
CA GLY A 560 -15.94 8.61 -22.56
C GLY A 560 -16.73 8.34 -21.28
N ARG A 561 -18.03 8.03 -21.40
CA ARG A 561 -18.93 7.71 -20.28
C ARG A 561 -19.99 6.70 -20.71
N ALA A 562 -20.37 5.81 -19.80
CA ALA A 562 -21.50 4.89 -19.96
C ALA A 562 -22.19 4.61 -18.63
N SER A 563 -23.47 4.25 -18.69
CA SER A 563 -24.26 3.84 -17.52
C SER A 563 -24.21 2.33 -17.32
N LEU A 564 -24.38 1.88 -16.07
CA LEU A 564 -24.55 0.46 -15.76
C LEU A 564 -25.69 -0.16 -16.61
N GLY A 565 -25.46 -1.39 -17.09
CA GLY A 565 -26.45 -2.10 -17.89
C GLY A 565 -26.67 -1.61 -19.33
N SER A 566 -25.98 -0.55 -19.75
CA SER A 566 -26.06 -0.05 -21.11
C SER A 566 -25.20 -0.87 -22.08
N GLU A 567 -25.51 -0.75 -23.37
CA GLU A 567 -24.59 -1.17 -24.43
C GLU A 567 -23.77 0.03 -24.91
N ILE A 568 -22.50 -0.21 -25.24
CA ILE A 568 -21.60 0.77 -25.84
C ILE A 568 -21.11 0.29 -27.19
N THR A 569 -20.98 1.21 -28.14
CA THR A 569 -20.33 0.92 -29.43
C THR A 569 -18.88 1.37 -29.38
N VAL A 570 -17.99 0.47 -29.79
CA VAL A 570 -16.54 0.67 -29.82
C VAL A 570 -16.07 0.54 -31.27
N ALA A 571 -15.42 1.57 -31.79
CA ALA A 571 -14.83 1.53 -33.12
C ALA A 571 -13.50 0.78 -33.09
N THR A 572 -13.32 -0.17 -33.99
CA THR A 572 -12.09 -0.93 -34.16
C THR A 572 -11.95 -1.33 -35.63
N PRO A 573 -10.76 -1.21 -36.23
CA PRO A 573 -10.57 -1.53 -37.65
C PRO A 573 -10.68 -3.03 -37.95
N ASP A 574 -10.53 -3.89 -36.94
CA ASP A 574 -10.57 -5.34 -37.08
C ASP A 574 -11.38 -5.97 -35.93
N PRO A 575 -12.71 -5.82 -35.95
CA PRO A 575 -13.56 -6.35 -34.89
C PRO A 575 -13.48 -7.87 -34.82
N ASP A 576 -13.31 -8.59 -35.93
CA ASP A 576 -13.27 -10.07 -35.94
C ASP A 576 -12.03 -10.65 -35.25
N ARG A 577 -10.93 -9.88 -35.19
CA ARG A 577 -9.73 -10.24 -34.43
C ARG A 577 -9.94 -10.19 -32.91
N ILE A 578 -10.87 -9.38 -32.40
CA ILE A 578 -11.07 -9.19 -30.96
C ILE A 578 -11.73 -10.43 -30.35
N ALA A 579 -11.04 -11.10 -29.44
CA ALA A 579 -11.55 -12.24 -28.70
C ALA A 579 -12.32 -11.81 -27.44
N THR A 580 -11.77 -10.90 -26.64
CA THR A 580 -12.39 -10.43 -25.40
C THR A 580 -12.29 -8.92 -25.24
N ALA A 581 -13.20 -8.35 -24.47
CA ALA A 581 -13.15 -6.97 -24.03
C ALA A 581 -13.41 -6.89 -22.52
N LYS A 582 -12.75 -5.95 -21.84
CA LYS A 582 -12.87 -5.81 -20.39
C LYS A 582 -12.60 -4.39 -19.91
N LEU A 583 -13.21 -4.06 -18.78
CA LEU A 583 -12.96 -2.84 -18.02
C LEU A 583 -12.04 -3.18 -16.85
N ILE A 584 -10.86 -2.58 -16.81
CA ILE A 584 -9.91 -2.73 -15.71
C ILE A 584 -9.91 -1.46 -14.87
N ARG A 585 -10.24 -1.60 -13.59
CA ARG A 585 -10.15 -0.48 -12.64
C ARG A 585 -8.67 -0.19 -12.34
N PRO A 586 -8.22 1.07 -12.40
CA PRO A 586 -6.84 1.43 -12.07
C PRO A 586 -6.48 1.07 -10.64
N SER A 587 -5.24 0.62 -10.44
CA SER A 587 -4.67 0.36 -9.12
C SER A 587 -4.52 1.63 -8.28
N SER A 588 -4.68 1.47 -6.98
CA SER A 588 -4.28 2.43 -5.95
C SER A 588 -3.63 1.63 -4.81
N VAL A 589 -2.32 1.47 -4.88
CA VAL A 589 -1.58 0.43 -4.16
C VAL A 589 -0.60 1.03 -3.15
N THR A 590 -0.48 0.36 -2.01
CA THR A 590 0.54 0.59 -0.98
C THR A 590 0.63 -0.65 -0.09
N HIS A 591 1.77 -0.94 0.54
CA HIS A 591 1.87 -1.96 1.60
C HIS A 591 1.30 -3.34 1.23
N ALA A 592 1.58 -3.83 0.00
CA ALA A 592 1.03 -5.07 -0.55
C ALA A 592 -0.52 -5.13 -0.59
N THR A 593 -1.18 -3.98 -0.52
CA THR A 593 -2.64 -3.83 -0.48
C THR A 593 -3.10 -2.99 -1.67
N ASP A 594 -3.93 -3.58 -2.53
CA ASP A 594 -4.65 -2.90 -3.60
C ASP A 594 -6.08 -3.44 -3.64
N VAL A 595 -7.01 -2.67 -3.09
CA VAL A 595 -8.44 -3.01 -3.03
C VAL A 595 -9.21 -2.49 -4.25
N GLU A 596 -8.54 -1.74 -5.15
CA GLU A 596 -9.17 -1.11 -6.30
C GLU A 596 -9.13 -2.00 -7.54
N GLN A 597 -7.96 -2.57 -7.86
CA GLN A 597 -7.78 -3.29 -9.13
C GLN A 597 -8.80 -4.43 -9.28
N ARG A 598 -9.47 -4.44 -10.43
CA ARG A 598 -10.40 -5.50 -10.85
C ARG A 598 -10.54 -5.47 -12.36
N SER A 599 -10.69 -6.64 -12.98
CA SER A 599 -11.02 -6.78 -14.41
C SER A 599 -12.44 -7.29 -14.54
N VAL A 600 -13.32 -6.50 -15.14
CA VAL A 600 -14.72 -6.85 -15.41
C VAL A 600 -14.85 -7.17 -16.89
N ALA A 601 -15.18 -8.43 -17.22
CA ALA A 601 -15.41 -8.84 -18.61
C ALA A 601 -16.66 -8.15 -19.19
N LEU A 602 -16.64 -7.84 -20.48
CA LEU A 602 -17.77 -7.30 -21.23
C LEU A 602 -18.19 -8.28 -22.33
N ASP A 603 -19.50 -8.45 -22.50
CA ASP A 603 -20.02 -9.30 -23.57
C ASP A 603 -19.98 -8.56 -24.90
N ILE A 604 -19.41 -9.18 -25.94
CA ILE A 604 -19.45 -8.67 -27.31
C ILE A 604 -20.77 -9.11 -27.94
N THR A 605 -21.76 -8.22 -27.98
CA THR A 605 -23.13 -8.55 -28.42
C THR A 605 -23.32 -8.42 -29.94
N ALA A 606 -22.51 -7.60 -30.60
CA ALA A 606 -22.52 -7.46 -32.05
C ALA A 606 -21.14 -7.08 -32.60
N ARG A 607 -20.86 -7.50 -33.83
CA ARG A 607 -19.70 -7.06 -34.63
C ARG A 607 -20.20 -6.50 -35.95
N GLY A 608 -19.73 -5.31 -36.30
CA GLY A 608 -19.95 -4.67 -37.59
C GLY A 608 -18.67 -4.63 -38.42
N ALA A 609 -18.68 -3.87 -39.52
CA ALA A 609 -17.50 -3.75 -40.39
C ALA A 609 -16.35 -2.94 -39.75
N THR A 610 -16.67 -1.97 -38.87
CA THR A 610 -15.70 -0.99 -38.31
C THR A 610 -15.83 -0.83 -36.80
N GLY A 611 -16.48 -1.77 -36.12
CA GLY A 611 -16.70 -1.70 -34.69
C GLY A 611 -17.42 -2.90 -34.10
N MET A 612 -17.57 -2.89 -32.78
CA MET A 612 -18.27 -3.90 -31.99
C MET A 612 -19.13 -3.24 -30.91
N THR A 613 -20.21 -3.91 -30.52
CA THR A 613 -21.07 -3.50 -29.40
C THR A 613 -20.70 -4.34 -28.18
N LEU A 614 -20.52 -3.67 -27.05
CA LEU A 614 -20.20 -4.29 -25.77
C LEU A 614 -21.33 -4.03 -24.77
N SER A 615 -21.76 -5.05 -24.03
CA SER A 615 -22.74 -4.92 -22.95
C SER A 615 -22.05 -4.75 -21.60
N LEU A 616 -22.49 -3.75 -20.82
CA LEU A 616 -21.99 -3.50 -19.46
C LEU A 616 -22.86 -4.23 -18.43
N PRO A 617 -22.24 -4.84 -17.40
CA PRO A 617 -22.99 -5.38 -16.26
C PRO A 617 -23.86 -4.31 -15.58
N ARG A 618 -25.03 -4.74 -15.09
CA ARG A 618 -25.98 -3.89 -14.32
C ARG A 618 -25.62 -3.76 -12.84
N ASN A 619 -24.82 -4.68 -12.31
CA ASN A 619 -24.53 -4.76 -10.89
C ASN A 619 -23.43 -3.77 -10.50
N ALA A 620 -23.79 -2.73 -9.74
CA ALA A 620 -22.87 -1.71 -9.27
C ALA A 620 -21.81 -2.25 -8.28
N ASP A 621 -22.07 -3.35 -7.58
CA ASP A 621 -21.06 -3.93 -6.68
C ASP A 621 -19.99 -4.74 -7.44
N LEU A 622 -20.36 -5.28 -8.60
CA LEU A 622 -19.44 -5.93 -9.54
C LEU A 622 -18.63 -4.88 -10.32
N LEU A 623 -19.31 -3.87 -10.87
CA LEU A 623 -18.74 -2.76 -11.62
C LEU A 623 -19.02 -1.42 -10.90
N PRO A 624 -18.28 -1.08 -9.83
CA PRO A 624 -18.48 0.16 -9.08
C PRO A 624 -18.35 1.40 -9.95
N PRO A 625 -19.10 2.48 -9.66
CA PRO A 625 -18.92 3.76 -10.33
C PRO A 625 -17.46 4.23 -10.30
N GLY A 626 -17.00 4.87 -11.37
CA GLY A 626 -15.62 5.35 -11.48
C GLY A 626 -15.02 5.19 -12.87
N TRP A 627 -13.72 5.43 -12.97
CA TRP A 627 -12.99 5.37 -14.23
C TRP A 627 -12.32 4.03 -14.45
N TYR A 628 -12.38 3.54 -15.69
CA TYR A 628 -11.84 2.25 -16.09
C TYR A 628 -11.02 2.39 -17.37
N MET A 629 -10.04 1.50 -17.50
CA MET A 629 -9.33 1.24 -18.74
C MET A 629 -10.09 0.16 -19.52
N LEU A 630 -10.67 0.51 -20.66
CA LEU A 630 -11.25 -0.43 -21.62
C LEU A 630 -10.13 -1.02 -22.47
N PHE A 631 -9.92 -2.32 -22.35
CA PHE A 631 -9.02 -3.11 -23.19
C PHE A 631 -9.80 -4.07 -24.09
N ALA A 632 -9.28 -4.28 -25.29
CA ALA A 632 -9.66 -5.38 -26.17
C ALA A 632 -8.46 -6.30 -26.36
N THR A 633 -8.66 -7.61 -26.30
CA THR A 633 -7.60 -8.60 -26.55
C THR A 633 -7.94 -9.48 -27.72
N ASP A 634 -6.94 -9.89 -28.48
CA ASP A 634 -7.10 -10.89 -29.53
C ASP A 634 -6.98 -12.33 -28.98
N ARG A 635 -7.11 -13.32 -29.87
CA ARG A 635 -7.04 -14.75 -29.50
C ARG A 635 -5.67 -15.21 -29.00
N LYS A 636 -4.62 -14.41 -29.18
CA LYS A 636 -3.28 -14.69 -28.63
C LYS A 636 -3.08 -14.02 -27.27
N GLY A 637 -4.10 -13.36 -26.72
CA GLY A 637 -3.99 -12.59 -25.49
C GLY A 637 -3.28 -11.24 -25.68
N THR A 638 -3.04 -10.79 -26.92
CA THR A 638 -2.38 -9.50 -27.16
C THR A 638 -3.37 -8.35 -26.93
N PRO A 639 -3.10 -7.41 -26.01
CA PRO A 639 -4.04 -6.35 -25.68
C PRO A 639 -3.84 -5.08 -26.51
N SER A 640 -4.93 -4.34 -26.72
CA SER A 640 -4.91 -2.98 -27.24
C SER A 640 -4.24 -2.02 -26.26
N VAL A 641 -3.94 -0.79 -26.70
CA VAL A 641 -3.83 0.33 -25.75
C VAL A 641 -5.24 0.62 -25.24
N ALA A 642 -5.37 0.94 -23.96
CA ALA A 642 -6.66 1.20 -23.34
C ALA A 642 -7.31 2.50 -23.82
N ARG A 643 -8.63 2.54 -23.76
CA ARG A 643 -9.42 3.78 -23.74
C ARG A 643 -10.02 3.99 -22.37
N TRP A 644 -9.99 5.23 -21.88
CA TRP A 644 -10.61 5.58 -20.61
C TRP A 644 -12.13 5.74 -20.79
N ILE A 645 -12.89 5.15 -19.87
CA ILE A 645 -14.34 5.28 -19.80
C ILE A 645 -14.77 5.48 -18.34
N GLN A 646 -15.67 6.42 -18.11
CA GLN A 646 -16.31 6.62 -16.81
C GLN A 646 -17.61 5.81 -16.75
N ILE A 647 -17.75 4.96 -15.73
CA ILE A 647 -18.98 4.26 -15.42
C ILE A 647 -19.78 5.04 -14.40
N THR A 648 -21.03 5.33 -14.74
CA THR A 648 -22.00 5.98 -13.86
C THR A 648 -23.12 5.01 -13.49
N PRO A 649 -23.80 5.23 -12.35
CA PRO A 649 -24.96 4.44 -11.94
C PRO A 649 -26.03 4.29 -13.03
#